data_AF-A0A7V8JRN9-F1
#
_entry.id   AF-A0A7V8JRN9-F1
#
_cell.length_a   1.000
_cell.length_b   1.000
_cell.length_c   1.000
_cell.angle_alpha   90.00
_cell.angle_beta   90.00
_cell.angle_gamma   90.00
#
_symmetry.space_group_name_H-M   'P 1'
#
loop_
_entity.id
_entity.type
_entity.pdbx_description
1 polymer ?
#
loop_
_entity_poly.entity_id
_entity_poly.type
_entity_poly.pdbx_seq_one_letter_code
_entity_poly.pdbx_strand_id
1 'polypeptide(L)'
;MPKQIRINAFALAAPSHLSAGLWRHPRDRSVDYHRLSYWTDLARIAERGLFDGIFLADGISLYDVYQGSSETALRLGVQFPRLDPLLLVSAMAHVTRHVGFGITSSVSYEPPYLFARRMAALDHISDGRAGWNIVTSFGDSGTRALKGEAARPHDQRYDVAEEYLELVYQLLEGSWEEGAAVRDRAAGVFADPKRIHAIDHQGAHFRSQGVFIAEPSPQRTPVLYQAGASARGREFAARHAECVFVSGPSHKVVGDVVSDVRARAAAHGRDPGDILFFASLTVIAGATEQEAHAKHQDYLRYTSSEGTAALLSRWTGIDLARYALDEPLRWAHTEGMQSAIERYTTADPGRVWTLRELLDRAAIGGGGAFAVGSPAQVADELQAWVEATGIDGFNLGYVLAHESFSDFADLVVPELQRRGVYKTAYAGGTLREQLFGAGRARLPDSHPAARTARGVLISLSFPVIARSLSMHSLRFVPRLALCLAAVAFAAAAHAAGGKPAVDRDTLVVALSAEPGNLDPQAAPSVDSAKYAWNLFDTLYGFDARGRIEPSLATVHKVSADGLAHTFTLRQGVKFHDGSTLTSQDVKYSLERVLAPETKSTRRPYFVNTVAGVDAPDARTVVFRLARPDGAFLNKIAGYLYIVPKAYTQSLATPEAFAQAPVGTGPYRFVSHRIGQSLELERFDGFWGDKPQIAKIRYRFIPEPSSRVNAVLAGEVDLATDVAAADAERLQGQSAVAIDSVPGGSPLHVRIYSNDPVTPFSKREVRLALNYALDRDAIIKSVFRGQAAPLASTIPASYPYGSNPALKPYAYDPAKARKLLADAGYPQGFQTSVLCAAAFPRALCEAVAAYWGQIGVKAQVKVIDYVAFNRNNVHQSGPLAFSEFGNAIYDPIHVIGGSVSKTDTWSDYFNPEVQALIDEVEGVSDLARREQLFGRILQLTHDDGQAVLLAELKLNYARDPALQWTPQVAGWSLNFRNAAWK
;
A
#
# COMPACT_ATOMS: atom_id res chain seq x y z
N MET A 1 0.04 48.90 19.12
CA MET A 1 0.78 48.82 17.83
C MET A 1 0.00 47.91 16.92
N PRO A 2 -0.07 48.18 15.60
CA PRO A 2 -0.77 47.29 14.67
C PRO A 2 -0.06 45.93 14.61
N LYS A 3 -0.83 44.86 14.36
CA LYS A 3 -0.30 43.50 14.28
C LYS A 3 0.64 43.37 13.09
N GLN A 4 1.83 42.79 13.29
CA GLN A 4 2.76 42.54 12.21
C GLN A 4 2.21 41.42 11.30
N ILE A 5 2.15 41.69 10.00
CA ILE A 5 1.78 40.74 8.95
C ILE A 5 2.99 39.88 8.61
N ARG A 6 2.77 38.57 8.53
CA ARG A 6 3.79 37.59 8.14
C ARG A 6 3.57 37.09 6.73
N ILE A 7 4.64 36.81 5.99
CA ILE A 7 4.56 36.37 4.59
C ILE A 7 5.46 35.18 4.37
N ASN A 8 4.89 34.10 3.82
CA ASN A 8 5.66 32.99 3.26
C ASN A 8 5.49 32.97 1.75
N ALA A 9 6.57 32.68 1.01
CA ALA A 9 6.47 32.32 -0.41
C ALA A 9 5.91 30.90 -0.53
N PHE A 10 4.77 30.71 -1.17
CA PHE A 10 4.11 29.41 -1.32
C PHE A 10 4.40 28.79 -2.69
N ALA A 11 5.25 27.78 -2.70
CA ALA A 11 5.77 27.15 -3.91
C ALA A 11 5.58 25.63 -3.89
N LEU A 12 5.66 25.02 -5.07
CA LEU A 12 5.62 23.58 -5.30
C LEU A 12 6.76 23.26 -6.27
N ALA A 13 7.45 22.14 -6.09
CA ALA A 13 8.53 21.73 -6.97
C ALA A 13 8.02 21.09 -8.27
N ALA A 14 7.23 21.84 -9.04
CA ALA A 14 6.59 21.44 -10.29
C ALA A 14 6.37 22.66 -11.23
N PRO A 15 6.06 22.44 -12.52
CA PRO A 15 5.75 23.50 -13.48
C PRO A 15 4.47 24.30 -13.18
N SER A 16 3.50 23.73 -12.46
CA SER A 16 2.26 24.45 -12.10
C SER A 16 1.85 24.11 -10.69
N HIS A 17 1.47 25.13 -9.91
CA HIS A 17 1.03 25.01 -8.52
C HIS A 17 -0.48 25.26 -8.36
N LEU A 18 -0.89 26.53 -8.22
CA LEU A 18 -2.29 26.94 -8.01
C LEU A 18 -2.98 27.45 -9.27
N SER A 19 -2.20 27.81 -10.29
CA SER A 19 -2.68 28.40 -11.56
C SER A 19 -2.24 27.52 -12.72
N ALA A 20 -3.18 26.85 -13.38
CA ALA A 20 -2.88 25.93 -14.47
C ALA A 20 -2.62 26.68 -15.79
N GLY A 21 -1.59 26.26 -16.53
CA GLY A 21 -1.24 26.79 -17.86
C GLY A 21 -0.20 27.92 -17.90
N LEU A 22 0.04 28.60 -16.77
CA LEU A 22 0.91 29.79 -16.71
C LEU A 22 2.39 29.52 -17.04
N TRP A 23 2.85 28.26 -16.96
CA TRP A 23 4.19 27.86 -17.39
C TRP A 23 4.49 28.18 -18.86
N ARG A 24 3.45 28.42 -19.67
CA ARG A 24 3.55 28.82 -21.09
C ARG A 24 3.87 30.31 -21.26
N HIS A 25 3.68 31.11 -20.24
CA HIS A 25 3.91 32.54 -20.31
C HIS A 25 5.42 32.82 -20.44
N PRO A 26 5.88 33.67 -21.37
CA PRO A 26 7.31 33.80 -21.70
C PRO A 26 8.19 34.36 -20.57
N ARG A 27 7.59 35.04 -19.59
CA ARG A 27 8.28 35.55 -18.38
C ARG A 27 8.28 34.55 -17.22
N ASP A 28 7.53 33.46 -17.33
CA ASP A 28 7.45 32.45 -16.28
C ASP A 28 8.72 31.58 -16.25
N ARG A 29 9.21 31.26 -15.05
CA ARG A 29 10.40 30.42 -14.86
C ARG A 29 10.08 29.01 -14.34
N SER A 30 8.81 28.65 -14.13
CA SER A 30 8.44 27.41 -13.44
C SER A 30 8.92 26.14 -14.14
N VAL A 31 9.15 26.17 -15.45
CA VAL A 31 9.74 25.05 -16.20
C VAL A 31 11.17 24.72 -15.76
N ASP A 32 11.89 25.68 -15.17
CA ASP A 32 13.22 25.51 -14.61
C ASP A 32 13.22 24.94 -13.17
N TYR A 33 12.06 24.50 -12.64
CA TYR A 33 11.96 23.90 -11.30
C TYR A 33 12.96 22.76 -11.03
N HIS A 34 13.48 22.13 -12.08
CA HIS A 34 14.46 21.05 -12.00
C HIS A 34 15.92 21.54 -11.91
N ARG A 35 16.16 22.86 -11.91
CA ARG A 35 17.49 23.48 -11.79
C ARG A 35 17.69 24.03 -10.40
N LEU A 36 18.87 23.81 -9.82
CA LEU A 36 19.19 24.33 -8.49
C LEU A 36 19.15 25.86 -8.43
N SER A 37 19.58 26.53 -9.50
CA SER A 37 19.60 28.00 -9.60
C SER A 37 18.21 28.61 -9.40
N TYR A 38 17.16 27.98 -9.92
CA TYR A 38 15.76 28.40 -9.73
C TYR A 38 15.44 28.56 -8.24
N TRP A 39 15.78 27.56 -7.43
CA TRP A 39 15.48 27.57 -5.99
C TRP A 39 16.37 28.54 -5.22
N THR A 40 17.67 28.61 -5.55
CA THR A 40 18.56 29.59 -4.90
C THR A 40 18.17 31.05 -5.22
N ASP A 41 17.63 31.31 -6.41
CA ASP A 41 17.12 32.64 -6.77
C ASP A 41 15.85 32.97 -5.99
N LEU A 42 14.93 32.01 -5.84
CA LEU A 42 13.72 32.18 -5.03
C LEU A 42 14.08 32.49 -3.57
N ALA A 43 15.05 31.76 -3.01
CA ALA A 43 15.56 32.00 -1.66
C ALA A 43 16.09 33.43 -1.46
N ARG A 44 16.87 33.94 -2.42
CA ARG A 44 17.36 35.32 -2.38
C ARG A 44 16.25 36.36 -2.51
N ILE A 45 15.23 36.10 -3.33
CA ILE A 45 14.06 37.00 -3.46
C ILE A 45 13.30 37.04 -2.13
N ALA A 46 13.00 35.88 -1.55
CA ALA A 46 12.30 35.78 -0.27
C ALA A 46 13.09 36.47 0.85
N GLU A 47 14.41 36.28 0.90
CA GLU A 47 15.23 36.95 1.90
C GLU A 47 15.29 38.47 1.72
N ARG A 48 15.43 38.96 0.47
CA ARG A 48 15.37 40.39 0.15
C ARG A 48 14.04 41.02 0.57
N GLY A 49 12.93 40.33 0.32
CA GLY A 49 11.58 40.76 0.71
C GLY A 49 11.27 40.60 2.21
N LEU A 50 12.25 40.16 3.01
CA LEU A 50 12.08 39.85 4.43
C LEU A 50 10.92 38.87 4.69
N PHE A 51 10.72 37.86 3.85
CA PHE A 51 9.67 36.86 4.05
C PHE A 51 9.99 35.99 5.29
N ASP A 52 8.98 35.59 6.04
CA ASP A 52 9.15 34.69 7.19
C ASP A 52 9.61 33.29 6.75
N GLY A 53 9.20 32.83 5.56
CA GLY A 53 9.67 31.55 5.03
C GLY A 53 9.35 31.28 3.57
N ILE A 54 9.89 30.17 3.08
CA ILE A 54 9.48 29.51 1.84
C ILE A 54 8.73 28.24 2.25
N PHE A 55 7.44 28.21 1.94
CA PHE A 55 6.56 27.08 2.18
C PHE A 55 6.48 26.22 0.92
N LEU A 56 7.08 25.03 0.97
CA LEU A 56 7.11 24.07 -0.13
C LEU A 56 5.99 23.05 0.05
N ALA A 57 4.92 23.21 -0.73
CA ALA A 57 3.87 22.20 -0.88
C ALA A 57 4.44 20.91 -1.48
N ASP A 58 3.82 19.77 -1.17
CA ASP A 58 4.10 18.50 -1.84
C ASP A 58 2.97 17.47 -1.69
N GLY A 59 3.01 16.45 -2.53
CA GLY A 59 2.19 15.26 -2.45
C GLY A 59 2.72 14.19 -3.41
N ILE A 60 2.44 12.92 -3.12
CA ILE A 60 2.93 11.81 -3.94
C ILE A 60 1.91 11.30 -4.97
N SER A 61 0.64 11.68 -4.84
CA SER A 61 -0.45 11.19 -5.70
C SER A 61 -0.60 12.05 -6.96
N LEU A 62 -0.94 11.43 -8.08
CA LEU A 62 -1.30 12.15 -9.29
C LEU A 62 -2.66 12.86 -9.11
N TYR A 63 -2.91 13.80 -10.00
CA TYR A 63 -4.21 14.45 -10.14
C TYR A 63 -5.03 13.63 -11.15
N ASP A 64 -5.74 12.62 -10.66
CA ASP A 64 -6.34 11.52 -11.44
C ASP A 64 -7.88 11.41 -11.32
N VAL A 65 -8.52 12.42 -10.72
CA VAL A 65 -9.99 12.42 -10.52
C VAL A 65 -10.74 12.91 -11.75
N TYR A 66 -10.23 13.97 -12.40
CA TYR A 66 -10.86 14.54 -13.59
C TYR A 66 -10.81 13.55 -14.75
N GLN A 67 -11.96 13.25 -15.36
CA GLN A 67 -12.13 12.21 -16.38
C GLN A 67 -11.68 10.81 -15.94
N GLY A 68 -11.53 10.57 -14.62
CA GLY A 68 -11.02 9.31 -14.07
C GLY A 68 -9.61 8.95 -14.54
N SER A 69 -8.81 9.93 -14.94
CA SER A 69 -7.48 9.73 -15.54
C SER A 69 -6.50 10.82 -15.10
N SER A 70 -5.21 10.48 -15.03
CA SER A 70 -4.14 11.47 -14.81
C SER A 70 -3.73 12.19 -16.10
N GLU A 71 -4.27 11.83 -17.26
CA GLU A 71 -3.84 12.31 -18.57
C GLU A 71 -3.80 13.84 -18.68
N THR A 72 -4.88 14.53 -18.29
CA THR A 72 -4.93 16.00 -18.29
C THR A 72 -3.81 16.60 -17.44
N ALA A 73 -3.58 16.06 -16.24
CA ALA A 73 -2.55 16.56 -15.35
C ALA A 73 -1.14 16.36 -15.92
N LEU A 74 -0.88 15.19 -16.52
CA LEU A 74 0.39 14.86 -17.17
C LEU A 74 0.65 15.78 -18.38
N ARG A 75 -0.36 15.97 -19.23
CA ARG A 75 -0.24 16.76 -20.48
C ARG A 75 -0.09 18.25 -20.23
N LEU A 76 -0.76 18.78 -19.22
CA LEU A 76 -0.79 20.22 -18.93
C LEU A 76 0.19 20.66 -17.84
N GLY A 77 0.93 19.72 -17.26
CA GLY A 77 1.92 19.99 -16.20
C GLY A 77 1.29 20.37 -14.86
N VAL A 78 0.07 19.92 -14.58
CA VAL A 78 -0.68 20.26 -13.35
C VAL A 78 -0.08 19.53 -12.16
N GLN A 79 0.70 20.25 -11.35
CA GLN A 79 1.48 19.69 -10.26
C GLN A 79 2.30 18.45 -10.68
N PHE A 80 2.73 18.37 -11.93
CA PHE A 80 3.49 17.25 -12.47
C PHE A 80 4.46 17.76 -13.55
N PRO A 81 5.70 17.22 -13.65
CA PRO A 81 6.35 16.31 -12.69
C PRO A 81 6.67 17.01 -11.36
N ARG A 82 7.02 16.24 -10.32
CA ARG A 82 7.42 16.78 -9.00
C ARG A 82 8.79 16.28 -8.56
N LEU A 83 9.56 17.16 -7.92
CA LEU A 83 10.77 16.79 -7.18
C LEU A 83 10.48 16.66 -5.68
N ASP A 84 11.31 15.90 -4.97
CA ASP A 84 11.33 15.91 -3.49
C ASP A 84 11.78 17.30 -3.01
N PRO A 85 10.91 18.06 -2.30
CA PRO A 85 11.23 19.41 -1.86
C PRO A 85 12.36 19.45 -0.81
N LEU A 86 12.57 18.37 -0.05
CA LEU A 86 13.55 18.34 1.04
C LEU A 86 14.97 18.51 0.52
N LEU A 87 15.27 17.95 -0.66
CA LEU A 87 16.59 18.00 -1.29
C LEU A 87 17.00 19.41 -1.74
N LEU A 88 16.02 20.30 -1.94
CA LEU A 88 16.24 21.66 -2.43
C LEU A 88 16.70 22.61 -1.32
N VAL A 89 16.38 22.29 -0.06
CA VAL A 89 16.49 23.23 1.04
C VAL A 89 17.94 23.51 1.42
N SER A 90 18.85 22.53 1.39
CA SER A 90 20.25 22.76 1.78
C SER A 90 20.92 23.84 0.91
N ALA A 91 20.62 23.86 -0.38
CA ALA A 91 21.14 24.86 -1.30
C ALA A 91 20.52 26.24 -1.07
N MET A 92 19.22 26.31 -0.81
CA MET A 92 18.53 27.56 -0.46
C MET A 92 19.03 28.12 0.88
N ALA A 93 19.19 27.26 1.88
CA ALA A 93 19.74 27.61 3.17
C ALA A 93 21.18 28.13 3.05
N HIS A 94 22.00 27.53 2.18
CA HIS A 94 23.38 27.97 1.95
C HIS A 94 23.50 29.39 1.39
N VAL A 95 22.55 29.82 0.55
CA VAL A 95 22.57 31.16 -0.07
C VAL A 95 21.79 32.20 0.74
N THR A 96 21.30 31.85 1.93
CA THR A 96 20.49 32.72 2.78
C THR A 96 20.89 32.65 4.25
N ARG A 97 20.48 33.64 5.07
CA ARG A 97 20.80 33.71 6.50
C ARG A 97 19.60 33.58 7.42
N HIS A 98 18.43 34.08 7.02
CA HIS A 98 17.31 34.24 7.95
C HIS A 98 16.03 33.53 7.54
N VAL A 99 15.68 33.53 6.24
CA VAL A 99 14.41 32.97 5.76
C VAL A 99 14.23 31.51 6.19
N GLY A 100 13.05 31.18 6.70
CA GLY A 100 12.67 29.81 7.09
C GLY A 100 12.27 28.93 5.91
N PHE A 101 12.22 27.62 6.12
CA PHE A 101 11.79 26.65 5.12
C PHE A 101 10.72 25.73 5.71
N GLY A 102 9.47 25.89 5.28
CA GLY A 102 8.37 24.98 5.65
C GLY A 102 8.24 23.87 4.61
N ILE A 103 8.67 22.65 4.93
CA ILE A 103 8.71 21.53 3.98
C ILE A 103 7.53 20.60 4.23
N THR A 104 6.76 20.33 3.19
CA THR A 104 5.70 19.32 3.25
C THR A 104 6.30 17.93 3.29
N SER A 105 5.93 17.15 4.31
CA SER A 105 6.20 15.71 4.36
C SER A 105 5.00 14.96 4.92
N SER A 106 4.73 13.82 4.32
CA SER A 106 3.60 12.98 4.68
C SER A 106 3.95 11.98 5.77
N VAL A 107 3.14 11.96 6.82
CA VAL A 107 3.21 10.95 7.89
C VAL A 107 2.67 9.58 7.44
N SER A 108 2.12 9.48 6.22
CA SER A 108 1.47 8.25 5.75
C SER A 108 2.45 7.19 5.24
N TYR A 109 3.67 7.57 4.84
CA TYR A 109 4.50 6.68 4.00
C TYR A 109 5.96 6.54 4.41
N GLU A 110 6.56 7.55 5.03
CA GLU A 110 7.97 7.48 5.42
C GLU A 110 8.13 6.95 6.86
N PRO A 111 9.08 6.04 7.14
CA PRO A 111 9.38 5.62 8.50
C PRO A 111 9.78 6.81 9.43
N PRO A 112 9.15 6.95 10.63
CA PRO A 112 9.38 8.08 11.56
C PRO A 112 10.86 8.33 11.91
N TYR A 113 11.62 7.27 12.14
CA TYR A 113 13.02 7.37 12.54
C TYR A 113 13.91 8.02 11.46
N LEU A 114 13.71 7.63 10.20
CA LEU A 114 14.45 8.18 9.07
C LEU A 114 14.04 9.63 8.81
N PHE A 115 12.75 9.91 8.88
CA PHE A 115 12.22 11.28 8.77
C PHE A 115 12.81 12.20 9.84
N ALA A 116 12.74 11.82 11.11
CA ALA A 116 13.28 12.58 12.23
C ALA A 116 14.77 12.88 12.02
N ARG A 117 15.55 11.90 11.56
CA ARG A 117 16.97 12.09 11.24
C ARG A 117 17.18 13.13 10.13
N ARG A 118 16.39 13.08 9.05
CA ARG A 118 16.48 14.04 7.93
C ARG A 118 16.11 15.46 8.39
N MET A 119 15.07 15.59 9.21
CA MET A 119 14.67 16.88 9.78
C MET A 119 15.69 17.45 10.76
N ALA A 120 16.24 16.63 11.66
CA ALA A 120 17.31 17.07 12.57
C ALA A 120 18.55 17.53 11.81
N ALA A 121 18.96 16.79 10.77
CA ALA A 121 20.05 17.18 9.90
C ALA A 121 19.77 18.52 9.19
N LEU A 122 18.56 18.68 8.64
CA LEU A 122 18.17 19.92 7.98
C LEU A 122 18.15 21.11 8.95
N ASP A 123 17.66 20.89 10.16
CA ASP A 123 17.63 21.91 11.20
C ASP A 123 19.04 22.33 11.63
N HIS A 124 19.99 21.40 11.74
CA HIS A 124 21.41 21.72 11.96
C HIS A 124 22.02 22.53 10.80
N ILE A 125 21.93 22.04 9.56
CA ILE A 125 22.61 22.68 8.41
C ILE A 125 21.99 24.01 7.99
N SER A 126 20.77 24.30 8.46
CA SER A 126 20.09 25.57 8.22
C SER A 126 20.17 26.52 9.41
N ASP A 127 20.91 26.19 10.47
CA ASP A 127 20.99 26.95 11.72
C ASP A 127 19.62 27.20 12.38
N GLY A 128 18.79 26.16 12.42
CA GLY A 128 17.48 26.20 13.06
C GLY A 128 16.39 26.84 12.22
N ARG A 129 16.46 26.75 10.88
CA ARG A 129 15.49 27.38 9.96
C ARG A 129 14.52 26.39 9.32
N ALA A 130 14.49 25.14 9.80
CA ALA A 130 13.61 24.10 9.28
C ALA A 130 12.21 24.17 9.91
N GLY A 131 11.20 23.94 9.07
CA GLY A 131 9.80 23.76 9.44
C GLY A 131 9.24 22.53 8.75
N TRP A 132 8.34 21.82 9.42
CA TRP A 132 7.67 20.64 8.91
C TRP A 132 6.19 20.93 8.70
N ASN A 133 5.74 20.93 7.45
CA ASN A 133 4.32 20.89 7.12
C ASN A 133 3.80 19.45 7.13
N ILE A 134 3.06 19.12 8.19
CA ILE A 134 2.49 17.80 8.46
C ILE A 134 1.26 17.62 7.60
N VAL A 135 1.31 16.67 6.67
CA VAL A 135 0.16 16.28 5.86
C VAL A 135 -0.17 14.81 6.04
N THR A 136 -1.45 14.50 6.17
CA THR A 136 -1.96 13.15 5.92
C THR A 136 -2.20 13.08 4.42
N SER A 137 -1.37 12.35 3.68
CA SER A 137 -1.57 12.27 2.23
C SER A 137 -2.96 11.77 1.88
N PHE A 138 -3.57 12.44 0.91
CA PHE A 138 -4.88 12.16 0.39
C PHE A 138 -4.72 11.75 -1.08
N GLY A 139 -5.56 10.85 -1.60
CA GLY A 139 -5.53 10.36 -2.98
C GLY A 139 -4.82 9.02 -3.17
N ASP A 140 -5.46 8.14 -3.92
CA ASP A 140 -5.10 6.73 -3.94
C ASP A 140 -3.88 6.40 -4.82
N SER A 141 -3.61 7.14 -5.89
CA SER A 141 -2.52 6.78 -6.82
C SER A 141 -1.15 6.71 -6.13
N GLY A 142 -0.85 7.66 -5.23
CA GLY A 142 0.39 7.64 -4.48
C GLY A 142 0.46 6.49 -3.46
N THR A 143 -0.64 6.19 -2.77
CA THR A 143 -0.69 5.05 -1.85
C THR A 143 -0.54 3.73 -2.61
N ARG A 144 -1.23 3.57 -3.74
CA ARG A 144 -1.10 2.40 -4.61
C ARG A 144 0.31 2.25 -5.15
N ALA A 145 0.95 3.36 -5.53
CA ALA A 145 2.34 3.33 -6.02
C ALA A 145 3.34 2.93 -4.92
N LEU A 146 3.15 3.38 -3.68
CA LEU A 146 4.09 3.10 -2.58
C LEU A 146 3.82 1.78 -1.85
N LYS A 147 2.56 1.39 -1.72
CA LYS A 147 2.13 0.26 -0.88
C LYS A 147 1.33 -0.81 -1.64
N GLY A 148 0.93 -0.57 -2.88
CA GLY A 148 0.03 -1.48 -3.62
C GLY A 148 -1.44 -1.43 -3.15
N GLU A 149 -1.78 -0.54 -2.22
CA GLU A 149 -3.07 -0.48 -1.53
C GLU A 149 -3.77 0.88 -1.75
N ALA A 150 -5.07 0.96 -1.45
CA ALA A 150 -5.80 2.24 -1.42
C ALA A 150 -5.41 3.09 -0.20
N ALA A 151 -5.70 4.40 -0.25
CA ALA A 151 -5.46 5.25 0.92
C ALA A 151 -6.38 4.87 2.08
N ARG A 152 -5.86 4.90 3.32
CA ARG A 152 -6.69 4.71 4.53
C ARG A 152 -7.82 5.75 4.59
N PRO A 153 -8.99 5.41 5.18
CA PRO A 153 -10.07 6.36 5.42
C PRO A 153 -9.59 7.64 6.12
N HIS A 154 -10.25 8.76 5.83
CA HIS A 154 -9.79 10.10 6.25
C HIS A 154 -9.41 10.19 7.73
N ASP A 155 -10.27 9.73 8.63
CA ASP A 155 -10.06 9.87 10.08
C ASP A 155 -8.98 8.94 10.61
N GLN A 156 -8.90 7.71 10.11
CA GLN A 156 -7.86 6.74 10.49
C GLN A 156 -6.45 7.23 10.10
N ARG A 157 -6.32 8.09 9.07
CA ARG A 157 -5.03 8.72 8.74
C ARG A 157 -4.55 9.65 9.85
N TYR A 158 -5.45 10.29 10.60
CA TYR A 158 -5.08 11.14 11.73
C TYR A 158 -4.69 10.34 12.96
N ASP A 159 -5.24 9.15 13.18
CA ASP A 159 -4.82 8.29 14.30
C ASP A 159 -3.38 7.81 14.12
N VAL A 160 -3.01 7.49 12.88
CA VAL A 160 -1.64 7.17 12.49
C VAL A 160 -0.74 8.40 12.63
N ALA A 161 -1.24 9.58 12.27
CA ALA A 161 -0.49 10.83 12.39
C ALA A 161 -0.18 11.19 13.85
N GLU A 162 -1.12 10.96 14.78
CA GLU A 162 -0.91 11.19 16.22
C GLU A 162 0.27 10.36 16.72
N GLU A 163 0.23 9.05 16.49
CA GLU A 163 1.30 8.15 16.95
C GLU A 163 2.64 8.41 16.24
N TYR A 164 2.59 8.78 14.95
CA TYR A 164 3.78 9.20 14.20
C TYR A 164 4.48 10.38 14.89
N LEU A 165 3.72 11.41 15.25
CA LEU A 165 4.24 12.59 15.92
C LEU A 165 4.78 12.24 17.31
N GLU A 166 4.07 11.40 18.08
CA GLU A 166 4.55 10.92 19.39
C GLU A 166 5.93 10.26 19.27
N LEU A 167 6.12 9.36 18.30
CA LEU A 167 7.41 8.73 18.06
C LEU A 167 8.48 9.73 17.62
N VAL A 168 8.16 10.66 16.71
CA VAL A 168 9.10 11.72 16.30
C VAL A 168 9.50 12.60 17.49
N TYR A 169 8.56 12.95 18.37
CA TYR A 169 8.86 13.72 19.58
C TYR A 169 9.75 12.94 20.54
N GLN A 170 9.51 11.64 20.75
CA GLN A 170 10.40 10.81 21.57
C GLN A 170 11.83 10.80 21.02
N LEU A 171 12.00 10.73 19.70
CA LEU A 171 13.31 10.76 19.05
C LEU A 171 14.01 12.13 19.20
N LEU A 172 13.34 13.22 18.83
CA LEU A 172 13.93 14.57 18.78
C LEU A 172 14.08 15.22 20.16
N GLU A 173 13.13 14.98 21.06
CA GLU A 173 13.07 15.62 22.38
C GLU A 173 13.54 14.70 23.51
N GLY A 174 13.25 13.40 23.44
CA GLY A 174 13.43 12.46 24.55
C GLY A 174 14.74 11.67 24.55
N SER A 175 15.32 11.37 23.38
CA SER A 175 16.48 10.47 23.30
C SER A 175 17.80 11.09 23.77
N TRP A 176 17.94 12.41 23.69
CA TRP A 176 19.15 13.12 24.14
C TRP A 176 18.78 14.26 25.10
N GLU A 177 19.37 14.27 26.30
CA GLU A 177 19.22 15.40 27.21
C GLU A 177 19.98 16.65 26.72
N GLU A 178 19.61 17.81 27.24
CA GLU A 178 20.27 19.07 26.89
C GLU A 178 21.74 19.08 27.35
N GLY A 179 22.68 19.25 26.42
CA GLY A 179 24.11 19.19 26.72
C GLY A 179 24.69 17.78 26.83
N ALA A 180 23.99 16.76 26.32
CA ALA A 180 24.54 15.41 26.17
C ALA A 180 25.76 15.38 25.23
N ALA A 181 25.80 16.22 24.19
CA ALA A 181 26.96 16.42 23.33
C ALA A 181 27.97 17.40 23.96
N VAL A 182 28.81 16.91 24.88
CA VAL A 182 29.76 17.70 25.69
C VAL A 182 30.86 18.35 24.87
N ARG A 183 31.38 17.66 23.84
CA ARG A 183 32.49 18.12 22.98
C ARG A 183 33.76 18.55 23.73
N ASP A 184 34.10 17.86 24.82
CA ASP A 184 35.31 18.12 25.58
C ASP A 184 36.54 17.53 24.86
N ARG A 185 37.27 18.41 24.17
CA ARG A 185 38.50 18.05 23.45
C ARG A 185 39.65 17.64 24.38
N ALA A 186 39.71 18.22 25.59
CA ALA A 186 40.80 17.94 26.53
C ALA A 186 40.61 16.59 27.20
N ALA A 187 39.36 16.26 27.57
CA ALA A 187 39.00 14.95 28.12
C ALA A 187 38.83 13.85 27.06
N GLY A 188 38.76 14.20 25.77
CA GLY A 188 38.48 13.24 24.69
C GLY A 188 37.04 12.72 24.69
N VAL A 189 36.09 13.47 25.26
CA VAL A 189 34.70 13.07 25.43
C VAL A 189 33.81 13.87 24.50
N PHE A 190 33.25 13.23 23.47
CA PHE A 190 32.32 13.89 22.56
C PHE A 190 30.92 14.02 23.17
N ALA A 191 30.42 12.97 23.81
CA ALA A 191 29.09 12.95 24.42
C ALA A 191 29.07 12.14 25.73
N ASP A 192 28.18 12.52 26.65
CA ASP A 192 27.95 11.80 27.91
C ASP A 192 26.89 10.70 27.70
N PRO A 193 27.27 9.41 27.69
CA PRO A 193 26.32 8.32 27.46
C PRO A 193 25.26 8.19 28.56
N LYS A 194 25.46 8.77 29.76
CA LYS A 194 24.43 8.76 30.82
C LYS A 194 23.25 9.67 30.52
N ARG A 195 23.42 10.58 29.55
CA ARG A 195 22.46 11.60 29.14
C ARG A 195 21.83 11.30 27.78
N ILE A 196 22.08 10.09 27.26
CA ILE A 196 21.58 9.59 26.00
C ILE A 196 20.79 8.31 26.29
N HIS A 197 19.52 8.35 25.94
CA HIS A 197 18.54 7.36 26.32
C HIS A 197 17.98 6.67 25.07
N ALA A 198 17.89 5.35 25.13
CA ALA A 198 17.11 4.62 24.14
C ALA A 198 15.63 4.96 24.34
N ILE A 199 14.93 5.27 23.25
CA ILE A 199 13.47 5.26 23.26
C ILE A 199 12.98 3.81 23.21
N ASP A 200 11.80 3.57 23.77
CA ASP A 200 11.07 2.31 23.63
C ASP A 200 9.60 2.63 23.33
N HIS A 201 9.30 2.81 22.05
CA HIS A 201 7.98 3.14 21.56
C HIS A 201 7.26 1.85 21.16
N GLN A 202 6.15 1.55 21.83
CA GLN A 202 5.27 0.41 21.57
C GLN A 202 3.85 0.91 21.30
N GLY A 203 3.65 1.51 20.14
CA GLY A 203 2.37 2.06 19.74
C GLY A 203 1.52 1.08 18.92
N ALA A 204 0.33 1.53 18.52
CA ALA A 204 -0.59 0.74 17.72
C ALA A 204 -0.13 0.63 16.26
N HIS A 205 0.62 1.57 15.72
CA HIS A 205 1.05 1.67 14.33
C HIS A 205 2.56 1.54 14.12
N PHE A 206 3.37 1.90 15.12
CA PHE A 206 4.82 1.95 15.06
C PHE A 206 5.42 1.25 16.28
N ARG A 207 6.53 0.56 16.05
CA ARG A 207 7.41 0.03 17.11
C ARG A 207 8.82 0.49 16.82
N SER A 208 9.47 1.10 17.80
CA SER A 208 10.82 1.62 17.65
C SER A 208 11.55 1.58 18.97
N GLN A 209 12.68 0.87 19.00
CA GLN A 209 13.53 0.76 20.17
C GLN A 209 14.97 1.13 19.80
N GLY A 210 15.60 1.99 20.59
CA GLY A 210 16.99 2.37 20.41
C GLY A 210 17.28 3.84 20.64
N VAL A 211 18.56 4.21 20.58
CA VAL A 211 19.02 5.59 20.70
C VAL A 211 18.85 6.30 19.36
N PHE A 212 18.31 7.53 19.38
CA PHE A 212 18.25 8.35 18.18
C PHE A 212 19.65 8.78 17.76
N ILE A 213 19.98 8.60 16.48
CA ILE A 213 21.36 8.75 16.01
C ILE A 213 21.81 10.21 15.82
N ALA A 214 20.88 11.17 15.77
CA ALA A 214 21.21 12.58 15.61
C ALA A 214 21.18 13.31 16.95
N GLU A 215 22.19 14.13 17.22
CA GLU A 215 22.25 14.99 18.40
C GLU A 215 21.22 16.14 18.31
N PRO A 216 20.82 16.74 19.45
CA PRO A 216 19.86 17.84 19.48
C PRO A 216 20.22 18.99 18.54
N SER A 217 19.32 19.32 17.61
CA SER A 217 19.46 20.46 16.70
C SER A 217 19.07 21.79 17.37
N PRO A 218 19.32 22.96 16.74
CA PRO A 218 19.01 24.26 17.35
C PRO A 218 17.54 24.41 17.78
N GLN A 219 16.60 23.82 17.04
CA GLN A 219 15.18 23.81 17.40
C GLN A 219 14.73 22.50 18.08
N ARG A 220 15.53 21.41 18.00
CA ARG A 220 15.16 20.02 18.29
C ARG A 220 14.01 19.60 17.37
N THR A 221 12.77 19.85 17.77
CA THR A 221 11.63 19.73 16.87
C THR A 221 11.56 20.94 15.93
N PRO A 222 11.55 20.76 14.59
CA PRO A 222 11.38 21.86 13.64
C PRO A 222 10.01 22.53 13.82
N VAL A 223 9.82 23.74 13.29
CA VAL A 223 8.51 24.44 13.42
C VAL A 223 7.39 23.62 12.78
N LEU A 224 6.32 23.38 13.52
CA LEU A 224 5.23 22.50 13.07
C LEU A 224 4.15 23.30 12.32
N TYR A 225 4.12 23.12 11.01
CA TYR A 225 3.04 23.57 10.14
C TYR A 225 2.00 22.45 9.96
N GLN A 226 0.74 22.81 9.81
CA GLN A 226 -0.34 21.86 9.53
C GLN A 226 -1.37 22.48 8.58
N ALA A 227 -1.95 21.65 7.71
CA ALA A 227 -3.06 22.03 6.85
C ALA A 227 -4.27 21.10 7.03
N GLY A 228 -5.43 21.62 7.39
CA GLY A 228 -6.67 20.83 7.50
C GLY A 228 -7.88 21.64 7.95
N ALA A 229 -8.97 21.56 7.18
CA ALA A 229 -10.22 22.28 7.47
C ALA A 229 -11.32 21.41 8.10
N SER A 230 -11.15 20.08 8.13
CA SER A 230 -12.11 19.14 8.73
C SER A 230 -12.07 19.19 10.25
N ALA A 231 -13.14 18.74 10.91
CA ALA A 231 -13.21 18.72 12.38
C ALA A 231 -12.01 17.96 13.00
N ARG A 232 -11.67 16.78 12.47
CA ARG A 232 -10.51 16.00 12.92
C ARG A 232 -9.17 16.70 12.63
N GLY A 233 -9.06 17.38 11.49
CA GLY A 233 -7.89 18.17 11.13
C GLY A 233 -7.68 19.38 12.05
N ARG A 234 -8.75 20.12 12.37
CA ARG A 234 -8.71 21.25 13.31
C ARG A 234 -8.36 20.81 14.73
N GLU A 235 -8.86 19.66 15.16
CA GLU A 235 -8.50 19.05 16.44
C GLU A 235 -7.01 18.69 16.50
N PHE A 236 -6.49 18.07 15.44
CA PHE A 236 -5.07 17.74 15.33
C PHE A 236 -4.19 18.99 15.28
N ALA A 237 -4.60 20.01 14.53
CA ALA A 237 -3.90 21.31 14.46
C ALA A 237 -3.86 21.99 15.84
N ALA A 238 -4.97 22.01 16.56
CA ALA A 238 -5.05 22.61 17.89
C ALA A 238 -4.06 21.96 18.87
N ARG A 239 -3.79 20.66 18.73
CA ARG A 239 -2.84 19.94 19.59
C ARG A 239 -1.38 20.17 19.22
N HIS A 240 -1.05 20.13 17.93
CA HIS A 240 0.34 20.03 17.46
C HIS A 240 0.86 21.21 16.64
N ALA A 241 -0.01 21.97 15.99
CA ALA A 241 0.45 23.01 15.08
C ALA A 241 1.00 24.21 15.85
N GLU A 242 2.10 24.76 15.37
CA GLU A 242 2.59 26.11 15.68
C GLU A 242 2.14 27.09 14.58
N CYS A 243 1.96 26.58 13.35
CA CYS A 243 1.51 27.33 12.20
C CYS A 243 0.40 26.55 11.47
N VAL A 244 -0.73 27.20 11.18
CA VAL A 244 -1.86 26.57 10.47
C VAL A 244 -2.07 27.25 9.13
N PHE A 245 -2.03 26.45 8.07
CA PHE A 245 -2.40 26.89 6.73
C PHE A 245 -3.92 26.82 6.54
N VAL A 246 -4.54 27.95 6.24
CA VAL A 246 -5.98 28.07 6.01
C VAL A 246 -6.28 28.65 4.63
N SER A 247 -7.37 28.20 4.03
CA SER A 247 -7.85 28.74 2.75
C SER A 247 -9.37 28.78 2.78
N GLY A 248 -9.93 29.86 2.27
CA GLY A 248 -11.37 30.08 2.21
C GLY A 248 -11.69 31.27 1.31
N PRO A 249 -12.88 31.30 0.72
CA PRO A 249 -13.26 32.33 -0.25
C PRO A 249 -13.77 33.64 0.37
N SER A 250 -13.86 33.72 1.71
CA SER A 250 -14.32 34.92 2.42
C SER A 250 -13.69 35.05 3.81
N HIS A 251 -13.71 36.27 4.35
CA HIS A 251 -13.23 36.57 5.70
C HIS A 251 -13.91 35.68 6.75
N LYS A 252 -15.24 35.53 6.64
CA LYS A 252 -16.01 34.74 7.60
C LYS A 252 -15.53 33.29 7.68
N VAL A 253 -15.36 32.62 6.54
CA VAL A 253 -14.96 31.20 6.50
C VAL A 253 -13.60 31.02 7.17
N VAL A 254 -12.64 31.91 6.90
CA VAL A 254 -11.31 31.85 7.49
C VAL A 254 -11.35 32.19 8.98
N GLY A 255 -12.05 33.26 9.37
CA GLY A 255 -12.18 33.69 10.77
C GLY A 255 -12.86 32.66 11.67
N ASP A 256 -13.85 31.93 11.16
CA ASP A 256 -14.51 30.85 11.89
C ASP A 256 -13.52 29.70 12.19
N VAL A 257 -12.65 29.33 11.23
CA VAL A 257 -11.60 28.30 11.43
C VAL A 257 -10.57 28.76 12.45
N VAL A 258 -10.10 30.02 12.35
CA VAL A 258 -9.13 30.60 13.30
C VAL A 258 -9.67 30.54 14.72
N SER A 259 -10.92 30.98 14.91
CA SER A 259 -11.57 31.02 16.22
C SER A 259 -11.76 29.61 16.81
N ASP A 260 -12.21 28.65 16.00
CA ASP A 260 -12.41 27.25 16.42
C ASP A 260 -11.10 26.58 16.83
N VAL A 261 -10.04 26.68 16.02
CA VAL A 261 -8.74 26.07 16.35
C VAL A 261 -8.13 26.71 17.62
N ARG A 262 -8.22 28.03 17.78
CA ARG A 262 -7.76 28.71 19.01
C ARG A 262 -8.54 28.26 20.25
N ALA A 263 -9.86 28.09 20.14
CA ALA A 263 -10.68 27.59 21.23
C ALA A 263 -10.31 26.15 21.63
N ARG A 264 -10.07 25.28 20.63
CA ARG A 264 -9.59 23.90 20.87
C ARG A 264 -8.19 23.88 21.50
N ALA A 265 -7.29 24.75 21.07
CA ALA A 265 -5.94 24.83 21.62
C ALA A 265 -5.98 25.19 23.11
N ALA A 266 -6.81 26.18 23.48
CA ALA A 266 -7.06 26.52 24.89
C ALA A 266 -7.61 25.32 25.68
N ALA A 267 -8.54 24.55 25.10
CA ALA A 267 -9.08 23.35 25.73
C ALA A 267 -8.03 22.24 25.96
N HIS A 268 -6.95 22.21 25.17
CA HIS A 268 -5.79 21.33 25.36
C HIS A 268 -4.72 21.90 26.32
N GLY A 269 -4.98 23.05 26.94
CA GLY A 269 -4.04 23.72 27.83
C GLY A 269 -2.88 24.39 27.09
N ARG A 270 -3.01 24.65 25.78
CA ARG A 270 -2.07 25.47 25.00
C ARG A 270 -2.50 26.92 25.02
N ASP A 271 -1.53 27.83 24.93
CA ASP A 271 -1.82 29.23 24.67
C ASP A 271 -2.33 29.37 23.22
N PRO A 272 -3.53 29.92 22.98
CA PRO A 272 -4.00 30.21 21.63
C PRO A 272 -3.05 31.10 20.80
N GLY A 273 -2.19 31.90 21.47
CA GLY A 273 -1.15 32.70 20.86
C GLY A 273 0.08 31.92 20.37
N ASP A 274 0.22 30.65 20.76
CA ASP A 274 1.25 29.73 20.24
C ASP A 274 0.89 29.14 18.87
N ILE A 275 -0.21 29.57 18.25
CA ILE A 275 -0.64 29.13 16.92
C ILE A 275 -0.82 30.34 16.01
N LEU A 276 0.03 30.42 14.99
CA LEU A 276 -0.05 31.43 13.92
C LEU A 276 -0.85 30.89 12.73
N PHE A 277 -1.69 31.70 12.12
CA PHE A 277 -2.50 31.32 10.98
C PHE A 277 -2.04 32.03 9.70
N PHE A 278 -1.83 31.26 8.64
CA PHE A 278 -1.43 31.75 7.32
C PHE A 278 -2.53 31.46 6.30
N ALA A 279 -3.13 32.51 5.74
CA ALA A 279 -4.14 32.34 4.70
C ALA A 279 -3.51 32.18 3.31
N SER A 280 -4.10 31.36 2.44
CA SER A 280 -3.73 31.32 1.02
C SER A 280 -4.11 32.64 0.35
N LEU A 281 -3.15 33.32 -0.27
CA LEU A 281 -3.37 34.58 -1.00
C LEU A 281 -2.58 34.56 -2.30
N THR A 282 -3.15 35.07 -3.39
CA THR A 282 -2.41 35.35 -4.63
C THR A 282 -2.48 36.86 -4.92
N VAL A 283 -1.34 37.47 -5.25
CA VAL A 283 -1.24 38.92 -5.50
C VAL A 283 -0.71 39.18 -6.90
N ILE A 284 -1.33 40.14 -7.59
CA ILE A 284 -0.78 40.77 -8.79
C ILE A 284 -0.60 42.25 -8.50
N ALA A 285 0.65 42.66 -8.28
CA ALA A 285 1.00 44.05 -8.00
C ALA A 285 1.60 44.72 -9.25
N GLY A 286 1.24 45.97 -9.47
CA GLY A 286 1.88 46.88 -10.43
C GLY A 286 2.22 48.19 -9.73
N ALA A 287 3.10 49.01 -10.30
CA ALA A 287 3.40 50.33 -9.74
C ALA A 287 2.13 51.21 -9.67
N THR A 288 1.18 50.96 -10.59
CA THR A 288 -0.16 51.53 -10.59
C THR A 288 -1.24 50.45 -10.68
N GLU A 289 -2.48 50.83 -10.35
CA GLU A 289 -3.64 49.96 -10.53
C GLU A 289 -3.80 49.49 -11.99
N GLN A 290 -3.57 50.39 -12.95
CA GLN A 290 -3.70 50.10 -14.37
C GLN A 290 -2.67 49.05 -14.80
N GLU A 291 -1.44 49.14 -14.32
CA GLU A 291 -0.40 48.15 -14.61
C GLU A 291 -0.75 46.78 -14.01
N ALA A 292 -1.23 46.75 -12.77
CA ALA A 292 -1.65 45.50 -12.11
C ALA A 292 -2.79 44.80 -12.88
N HIS A 293 -3.79 45.56 -13.32
CA HIS A 293 -4.88 45.04 -14.13
C HIS A 293 -4.43 44.61 -15.52
N ALA A 294 -3.49 45.33 -16.14
CA ALA A 294 -2.91 44.93 -17.42
C ALA A 294 -2.15 43.60 -17.29
N LYS A 295 -1.37 43.40 -16.22
CA LYS A 295 -0.72 42.12 -15.89
C LYS A 295 -1.77 41.01 -15.69
N HIS A 296 -2.83 41.28 -14.93
CA HIS A 296 -3.91 40.31 -14.71
C HIS A 296 -4.55 39.85 -16.02
N GLN A 297 -4.90 40.79 -16.91
CA GLN A 297 -5.47 40.47 -18.23
C GLN A 297 -4.47 39.73 -19.13
N ASP A 298 -3.18 40.02 -19.03
CA ASP A 298 -2.12 39.27 -19.72
C ASP A 298 -2.08 37.81 -19.26
N TYR A 299 -2.06 37.58 -17.95
CA TYR A 299 -1.96 36.25 -17.36
C TYR A 299 -3.18 35.37 -17.67
N LEU A 300 -4.39 35.94 -17.66
CA LEU A 300 -5.62 35.21 -17.98
C LEU A 300 -5.56 34.52 -19.35
N ARG A 301 -4.85 35.10 -20.34
CA ARG A 301 -4.68 34.53 -21.69
C ARG A 301 -3.94 33.19 -21.71
N TYR A 302 -3.18 32.88 -20.66
CA TYR A 302 -2.37 31.67 -20.55
C TYR A 302 -2.97 30.62 -19.61
N THR A 303 -4.06 30.95 -18.92
CA THR A 303 -4.75 30.01 -18.03
C THR A 303 -5.33 28.82 -18.82
N SER A 304 -5.50 27.69 -18.14
CA SER A 304 -6.09 26.48 -18.72
C SER A 304 -7.31 26.05 -17.91
N SER A 305 -8.51 26.25 -18.46
CA SER A 305 -9.76 25.81 -17.81
C SER A 305 -9.77 24.30 -17.55
N GLU A 306 -9.21 23.50 -18.47
CA GLU A 306 -9.09 22.04 -18.31
C GLU A 306 -8.11 21.67 -17.18
N GLY A 307 -6.95 22.34 -17.11
CA GLY A 307 -6.01 22.13 -16.01
C GLY A 307 -6.57 22.60 -14.66
N THR A 308 -7.33 23.69 -14.64
CA THR A 308 -8.06 24.16 -13.45
C THR A 308 -9.13 23.16 -13.03
N ALA A 309 -9.84 22.55 -13.98
CA ALA A 309 -10.81 21.49 -13.68
C ALA A 309 -10.13 20.27 -13.07
N ALA A 310 -8.93 19.90 -13.53
CA ALA A 310 -8.13 18.83 -12.91
C ALA A 310 -7.71 19.16 -11.47
N LEU A 311 -7.25 20.39 -11.21
CA LEU A 311 -6.92 20.87 -9.86
C LEU A 311 -8.12 20.77 -8.91
N LEU A 312 -9.23 21.39 -9.31
CA LEU A 312 -10.44 21.42 -8.49
C LEU A 312 -10.98 20.01 -8.27
N SER A 313 -11.10 19.19 -9.32
CA SER A 313 -11.62 17.82 -9.20
C SER A 313 -10.85 17.02 -8.16
N ARG A 314 -9.53 17.23 -8.08
CA ARG A 314 -8.68 16.54 -7.11
C ARG A 314 -8.86 17.04 -5.67
N TRP A 315 -9.05 18.35 -5.48
CA TRP A 315 -9.28 18.96 -4.17
C TRP A 315 -10.69 18.66 -3.63
N THR A 316 -11.67 18.54 -4.53
CA THR A 316 -13.07 18.26 -4.18
C THR A 316 -13.35 16.76 -4.07
N GLY A 317 -12.60 15.92 -4.79
CA GLY A 317 -12.92 14.51 -5.00
C GLY A 317 -14.05 14.28 -6.03
N ILE A 318 -14.51 15.34 -6.70
CA ILE A 318 -15.60 15.32 -7.67
C ILE A 318 -15.01 15.40 -9.07
N ASP A 319 -15.36 14.47 -9.94
CA ASP A 319 -15.00 14.55 -11.35
C ASP A 319 -15.83 15.64 -12.06
N LEU A 320 -15.22 16.83 -12.25
CA LEU A 320 -15.89 17.97 -12.88
C LEU A 320 -16.17 17.77 -14.38
N ALA A 321 -15.62 16.73 -15.02
CA ALA A 321 -15.92 16.41 -16.42
C ALA A 321 -17.37 15.95 -16.63
N ARG A 322 -18.08 15.63 -15.53
CA ARG A 322 -19.47 15.17 -15.55
C ARG A 322 -20.50 16.29 -15.71
N TYR A 323 -20.08 17.55 -15.60
CA TYR A 323 -20.97 18.72 -15.67
C TYR A 323 -20.71 19.52 -16.94
N ALA A 324 -21.75 20.07 -17.56
CA ALA A 324 -21.55 21.01 -18.66
C ALA A 324 -21.10 22.38 -18.13
N LEU A 325 -20.29 23.11 -18.91
CA LEU A 325 -19.69 24.38 -18.49
C LEU A 325 -20.73 25.42 -18.04
N ASP A 326 -21.84 25.52 -18.77
CA ASP A 326 -22.90 26.50 -18.52
C ASP A 326 -24.07 25.92 -17.71
N GLU A 327 -23.91 24.69 -17.18
CA GLU A 327 -24.90 24.07 -16.31
C GLU A 327 -24.86 24.76 -14.93
N PRO A 328 -26.02 25.17 -14.38
CA PRO A 328 -26.09 25.66 -13.02
C PRO A 328 -25.71 24.55 -12.04
N LEU A 329 -24.70 24.79 -11.19
CA LEU A 329 -24.32 23.90 -10.10
C LEU A 329 -25.41 23.95 -9.01
N ARG A 330 -26.46 23.15 -9.17
CA ARG A 330 -27.55 23.04 -8.19
C ARG A 330 -27.11 22.14 -7.03
N TRP A 331 -27.45 22.57 -5.82
CA TRP A 331 -27.22 21.82 -4.59
C TRP A 331 -27.82 20.41 -4.71
N ALA A 332 -26.95 19.40 -4.78
CA ALA A 332 -27.36 18.00 -4.70
C ALA A 332 -26.69 17.36 -3.49
N HIS A 333 -27.47 16.63 -2.71
CA HIS A 333 -27.03 15.97 -1.49
C HIS A 333 -26.29 14.68 -1.86
N THR A 334 -24.95 14.74 -1.91
CA THR A 334 -24.10 13.55 -1.75
C THR A 334 -22.95 13.91 -0.82
N GLU A 335 -22.48 12.95 -0.02
CA GLU A 335 -21.48 13.16 1.04
C GLU A 335 -20.15 13.78 0.53
N GLY A 336 -19.83 13.62 -0.77
CA GLY A 336 -18.66 14.24 -1.40
C GLY A 336 -18.87 15.66 -1.96
N MET A 337 -20.12 16.13 -2.09
CA MET A 337 -20.43 17.45 -2.67
C MET A 337 -20.20 18.63 -1.73
N GLN A 338 -20.01 18.38 -0.42
CA GLN A 338 -20.01 19.43 0.59
C GLN A 338 -18.80 20.37 0.46
N SER A 339 -17.55 19.93 0.60
CA SER A 339 -16.48 20.85 1.01
C SER A 339 -16.01 21.94 0.02
N ALA A 340 -16.35 21.88 -1.26
CA ALA A 340 -15.79 22.79 -2.27
C ALA A 340 -16.83 23.62 -3.02
N ILE A 341 -17.98 23.04 -3.38
CA ILE A 341 -19.11 23.81 -3.91
C ILE A 341 -19.69 24.66 -2.78
N GLU A 342 -19.83 24.11 -1.56
CA GLU A 342 -20.26 24.86 -0.36
C GLU A 342 -19.35 26.07 -0.09
N ARG A 343 -18.04 25.97 -0.29
CA ARG A 343 -17.15 27.13 -0.11
C ARG A 343 -17.58 28.31 -0.99
N TYR A 344 -17.87 28.09 -2.27
CA TYR A 344 -18.27 29.17 -3.18
C TYR A 344 -19.74 29.55 -3.06
N THR A 345 -20.64 28.58 -2.83
CA THR A 345 -22.08 28.85 -2.69
C THR A 345 -22.45 29.41 -1.33
N THR A 346 -21.75 29.07 -0.24
CA THR A 346 -21.95 29.69 1.09
C THR A 346 -21.34 31.08 1.17
N ALA A 347 -20.32 31.39 0.36
CA ALA A 347 -19.79 32.75 0.23
C ALA A 347 -20.77 33.71 -0.44
N ASP A 348 -21.64 33.21 -1.33
CA ASP A 348 -22.69 33.98 -2.01
C ASP A 348 -23.96 33.13 -2.19
N PRO A 349 -24.75 32.94 -1.11
CA PRO A 349 -25.89 32.01 -1.10
C PRO A 349 -27.06 32.45 -2.00
N GLY A 350 -27.05 33.70 -2.48
CA GLY A 350 -28.05 34.23 -3.40
C GLY A 350 -27.71 33.98 -4.88
N ARG A 351 -26.50 33.52 -5.20
CA ARG A 351 -26.02 33.34 -6.56
C ARG A 351 -25.98 31.88 -6.96
N VAL A 352 -26.53 31.57 -8.13
CA VAL A 352 -26.37 30.27 -8.77
C VAL A 352 -25.13 30.31 -9.66
N TRP A 353 -24.12 29.51 -9.33
CA TRP A 353 -22.86 29.43 -10.05
C TRP A 353 -22.93 28.41 -11.19
N THR A 354 -22.34 28.74 -12.34
CA THR A 354 -22.03 27.76 -13.39
C THR A 354 -20.63 27.17 -13.22
N LEU A 355 -20.35 26.00 -13.82
CA LEU A 355 -19.01 25.44 -13.82
C LEU A 355 -17.99 26.39 -14.48
N ARG A 356 -18.39 27.09 -15.56
CA ARG A 356 -17.54 28.09 -16.24
C ARG A 356 -17.10 29.20 -15.28
N GLU A 357 -18.05 29.81 -14.57
CA GLU A 357 -17.73 30.87 -13.61
C GLU A 357 -16.83 30.38 -12.47
N LEU A 358 -17.02 29.13 -12.03
CA LEU A 358 -16.15 28.50 -11.03
C LEU A 358 -14.72 28.32 -11.55
N LEU A 359 -14.57 27.80 -12.77
CA LEU A 359 -13.27 27.61 -13.40
C LEU A 359 -12.56 28.95 -13.68
N ASP A 360 -13.30 29.97 -14.13
CA ASP A 360 -12.78 31.31 -14.37
C ASP A 360 -12.31 31.95 -13.07
N ARG A 361 -13.09 31.81 -11.99
CA ARG A 361 -12.72 32.32 -10.65
C ARG A 361 -11.49 31.59 -10.08
N ALA A 362 -11.34 30.30 -10.37
CA ALA A 362 -10.21 29.50 -9.89
C ALA A 362 -8.99 29.51 -10.83
N ALA A 363 -9.10 30.15 -12.00
CA ALA A 363 -8.07 30.11 -13.05
C ALA A 363 -6.71 30.62 -12.58
N ILE A 364 -6.72 31.61 -11.68
CA ILE A 364 -5.54 32.14 -11.01
C ILE A 364 -5.70 31.97 -9.51
N GLY A 365 -4.72 31.34 -8.86
CA GLY A 365 -4.67 31.20 -7.40
C GLY A 365 -5.57 30.11 -6.81
N GLY A 366 -6.17 29.25 -7.64
CA GLY A 366 -6.96 28.10 -7.18
C GLY A 366 -8.22 28.47 -6.39
N GLY A 367 -8.66 29.73 -6.51
CA GLY A 367 -9.85 30.28 -5.86
C GLY A 367 -9.72 30.54 -4.35
N GLY A 368 -8.50 30.75 -3.86
CA GLY A 368 -8.21 31.39 -2.57
C GLY A 368 -8.37 32.92 -2.61
N ALA A 369 -7.93 33.62 -1.56
CA ALA A 369 -7.94 35.08 -1.56
C ALA A 369 -7.07 35.63 -2.70
N PHE A 370 -7.49 36.73 -3.31
CA PHE A 370 -6.86 37.29 -4.50
C PHE A 370 -6.89 38.82 -4.47
N ALA A 371 -5.74 39.46 -4.71
CA ALA A 371 -5.62 40.91 -4.75
C ALA A 371 -4.91 41.37 -6.03
N VAL A 372 -5.49 42.34 -6.73
CA VAL A 372 -4.91 42.98 -7.92
C VAL A 372 -4.94 44.48 -7.72
N GLY A 373 -3.79 45.14 -7.77
CA GLY A 373 -3.76 46.60 -7.62
C GLY A 373 -2.38 47.21 -7.41
N SER A 374 -2.38 48.51 -7.13
CA SER A 374 -1.20 49.25 -6.66
C SER A 374 -0.74 48.75 -5.28
N PRO A 375 0.48 49.10 -4.83
CA PRO A 375 0.98 48.67 -3.52
C PRO A 375 0.06 49.05 -2.36
N ALA A 376 -0.54 50.24 -2.42
CA ALA A 376 -1.46 50.72 -1.40
C ALA A 376 -2.75 49.88 -1.34
N GLN A 377 -3.35 49.59 -2.50
CA GLN A 377 -4.56 48.76 -2.57
C GLN A 377 -4.31 47.33 -2.10
N VAL A 378 -3.17 46.74 -2.48
CA VAL A 378 -2.77 45.42 -2.01
C VAL A 378 -2.58 45.45 -0.48
N ALA A 379 -1.87 46.45 0.05
CA ALA A 379 -1.68 46.57 1.49
C ALA A 379 -3.00 46.78 2.27
N ASP A 380 -3.95 47.53 1.71
CA ASP A 380 -5.30 47.68 2.27
C ASP A 380 -6.01 46.32 2.38
N GLU A 381 -5.97 45.52 1.31
CA GLU A 381 -6.59 44.19 1.29
C GLU A 381 -5.94 43.26 2.31
N LEU A 382 -4.60 43.20 2.38
CA LEU A 382 -3.89 42.36 3.35
C LEU A 382 -4.25 42.72 4.81
N GLN A 383 -4.35 44.01 5.12
CA GLN A 383 -4.76 44.47 6.45
C GLN A 383 -6.23 44.12 6.73
N ALA A 384 -7.12 44.31 5.76
CA ALA A 384 -8.54 43.97 5.91
C ALA A 384 -8.73 42.48 6.25
N TRP A 385 -7.99 41.58 5.59
CA TRP A 385 -8.00 40.16 5.91
C TRP A 385 -7.51 39.87 7.34
N VAL A 386 -6.39 40.47 7.75
CA VAL A 386 -5.82 40.28 9.09
C VAL A 386 -6.77 40.78 10.18
N GLU A 387 -7.35 41.96 10.00
CA GLU A 387 -8.28 42.58 10.94
C GLU A 387 -9.60 41.81 11.03
N ALA A 388 -10.16 41.38 9.90
CA ALA A 388 -11.46 40.71 9.86
C ALA A 388 -11.43 39.25 10.33
N THR A 389 -10.29 38.56 10.20
CA THR A 389 -10.20 37.11 10.44
C THR A 389 -9.31 36.72 11.61
N GLY A 390 -8.43 37.62 12.04
CA GLY A 390 -7.47 37.36 13.12
C GLY A 390 -6.29 36.48 12.73
N ILE A 391 -6.08 36.21 11.43
CA ILE A 391 -4.88 35.55 10.90
C ILE A 391 -3.61 36.36 11.20
N ASP A 392 -2.45 35.71 11.06
CA ASP A 392 -1.14 36.28 11.36
C ASP A 392 -0.36 36.63 10.09
N GLY A 393 -0.76 36.07 8.96
CA GLY A 393 -0.07 36.28 7.70
C GLY A 393 -0.64 35.49 6.53
N PHE A 394 0.17 35.37 5.49
CA PHE A 394 -0.24 34.76 4.22
C PHE A 394 0.81 33.79 3.68
N ASN A 395 0.33 32.68 3.13
CA ASN A 395 1.07 31.86 2.18
C ASN A 395 0.79 32.44 0.78
N LEU A 396 1.75 33.19 0.24
CA LEU A 396 1.64 33.91 -1.02
C LEU A 396 1.86 32.95 -2.20
N GLY A 397 0.81 32.61 -2.92
CA GLY A 397 0.88 31.88 -4.18
C GLY A 397 1.40 32.77 -5.31
N TYR A 398 2.11 32.18 -6.27
CA TYR A 398 2.59 32.87 -7.46
C TYR A 398 1.64 32.71 -8.65
N VAL A 399 1.59 33.75 -9.50
CA VAL A 399 1.00 33.64 -10.84
C VAL A 399 2.08 33.30 -11.84
N LEU A 400 3.18 34.06 -11.82
CA LEU A 400 4.42 33.76 -12.54
C LEU A 400 5.54 33.49 -11.53
N ALA A 401 6.25 32.39 -11.70
CA ALA A 401 7.37 32.00 -10.84
C ALA A 401 8.44 33.11 -10.82
N HIS A 402 8.94 33.45 -9.63
CA HIS A 402 9.91 34.51 -9.31
C HIS A 402 9.40 35.94 -9.52
N GLU A 403 8.71 36.24 -10.62
CA GLU A 403 8.21 37.59 -10.90
C GLU A 403 7.18 38.00 -9.84
N SER A 404 6.19 37.16 -9.53
CA SER A 404 5.18 37.49 -8.51
C SER A 404 5.79 37.75 -7.13
N PHE A 405 6.83 37.00 -6.76
CA PHE A 405 7.54 37.21 -5.48
C PHE A 405 8.41 38.46 -5.50
N SER A 406 9.04 38.77 -6.63
CA SER A 406 9.83 39.99 -6.78
C SER A 406 8.94 41.23 -6.74
N ASP A 407 7.82 41.23 -7.47
CA ASP A 407 6.84 42.31 -7.44
C ASP A 407 6.34 42.56 -6.02
N PHE A 408 6.02 41.51 -5.26
CA PHE A 408 5.60 41.68 -3.86
C PHE A 408 6.73 42.24 -2.98
N ALA A 409 7.95 41.70 -3.10
CA ALA A 409 9.11 42.14 -2.32
C ALA A 409 9.53 43.59 -2.63
N ASP A 410 9.43 44.00 -3.90
CA ASP A 410 9.96 45.29 -4.35
C ASP A 410 8.88 46.39 -4.35
N LEU A 411 7.60 46.04 -4.47
CA LEU A 411 6.49 47.01 -4.51
C LEU A 411 5.66 47.03 -3.22
N VAL A 412 5.25 45.86 -2.71
CA VAL A 412 4.26 45.76 -1.61
C VAL A 412 4.93 45.84 -0.23
N VAL A 413 6.07 45.17 -0.05
CA VAL A 413 6.80 45.18 1.23
C VAL A 413 7.17 46.61 1.69
N PRO A 414 7.70 47.51 0.83
CA PRO A 414 7.97 48.90 1.23
C PRO A 414 6.72 49.64 1.72
N GLU A 415 5.57 49.41 1.10
CA GLU A 415 4.31 50.01 1.51
C GLU A 415 3.84 49.46 2.87
N LEU A 416 3.93 48.14 3.10
CA LEU A 416 3.61 47.55 4.40
C LEU A 416 4.56 48.03 5.51
N GLN A 417 5.85 48.24 5.20
CA GLN A 417 6.82 48.82 6.12
C GLN A 417 6.51 50.28 6.44
N ARG A 418 6.12 51.09 5.43
CA ARG A 418 5.69 52.49 5.62
C ARG A 418 4.49 52.58 6.57
N ARG A 419 3.60 51.58 6.53
CA ARG A 419 2.43 51.47 7.42
C ARG A 419 2.75 50.90 8.80
N GLY A 420 3.98 50.44 9.03
CA GLY A 420 4.39 49.85 10.31
C GLY A 420 3.77 48.49 10.62
N VAL A 421 3.23 47.79 9.60
CA VAL A 421 2.60 46.46 9.74
C VAL A 421 3.51 45.32 9.26
N TYR A 422 4.75 45.63 8.87
CA TYR A 422 5.71 44.63 8.39
C TYR A 422 7.11 44.93 8.91
N LYS A 423 7.93 43.88 9.03
CA LYS A 423 9.29 44.00 9.57
C LYS A 423 10.21 44.77 8.61
N THR A 424 11.12 45.56 9.18
CA THR A 424 12.18 46.29 8.46
C THR A 424 13.53 45.55 8.47
N ALA A 425 13.68 44.56 9.35
CA ALA A 425 14.81 43.64 9.40
C ALA A 425 14.37 42.32 10.06
N TYR A 426 15.15 41.25 9.87
CA TYR A 426 14.97 40.03 10.65
C TYR A 426 15.44 40.23 12.09
N ALA A 427 14.73 39.60 13.04
CA ALA A 427 15.12 39.59 14.45
C ALA A 427 16.37 38.71 14.73
N GLY A 428 16.74 37.83 13.78
CA GLY A 428 17.77 36.82 13.97
C GLY A 428 17.26 35.59 14.73
N GLY A 429 18.14 34.60 14.92
CA GLY A 429 17.80 33.33 15.59
C GLY A 429 17.10 32.32 14.70
N THR A 430 16.60 31.26 15.34
CA THR A 430 15.88 30.14 14.72
C THR A 430 14.55 30.59 14.10
N LEU A 431 13.95 29.77 13.22
CA LEU A 431 12.64 30.05 12.62
C LEU A 431 11.57 30.25 13.71
N ARG A 432 11.57 29.41 14.75
CA ARG A 432 10.65 29.56 15.88
C ARG A 432 10.82 30.90 16.59
N GLU A 433 12.05 31.37 16.80
CA GLU A 433 12.29 32.68 17.42
C GLU A 433 11.84 33.85 16.54
N GLN A 434 12.01 33.73 15.22
CA GLN A 434 11.50 34.75 14.28
C GLN A 434 9.97 34.81 14.27
N LEU A 435 9.29 33.69 14.48
CA LEU A 435 7.84 33.59 14.50
C LEU A 435 7.23 33.99 15.84
N PHE A 436 7.90 33.72 16.94
CA PHE A 436 7.30 33.87 18.26
C PHE A 436 8.08 34.72 19.27
N GLY A 437 9.27 35.20 18.90
CA GLY A 437 10.12 36.06 19.72
C GLY A 437 11.38 35.35 20.24
N ALA A 438 12.37 36.16 20.63
CA ALA A 438 13.67 35.69 21.11
C ALA A 438 13.56 34.78 22.35
N GLY A 439 14.43 33.78 22.45
CA GLY A 439 14.43 32.83 23.57
C GLY A 439 13.42 31.69 23.43
N ARG A 440 12.67 31.65 22.32
CA ARG A 440 11.71 30.59 22.00
C ARG A 440 12.24 29.60 20.96
N ALA A 441 13.53 29.27 20.98
CA ALA A 441 14.07 28.26 20.07
C ALA A 441 13.43 26.87 20.27
N ARG A 442 12.96 26.56 21.50
CA ARG A 442 12.31 25.30 21.88
C ARG A 442 10.78 25.45 21.93
N LEU A 443 10.10 24.32 21.83
CA LEU A 443 8.64 24.24 22.04
C LEU A 443 8.26 24.64 23.47
N PRO A 444 7.13 25.34 23.66
CA PRO A 444 6.66 25.70 25.00
C PRO A 444 6.23 24.47 25.80
N ASP A 445 6.30 24.55 27.13
CA ASP A 445 5.91 23.47 28.05
C ASP A 445 4.46 22.98 27.85
N SER A 446 3.60 23.84 27.29
CA SER A 446 2.22 23.53 26.95
C SER A 446 2.10 22.55 25.78
N HIS A 447 3.10 22.48 24.90
CA HIS A 447 3.10 21.64 23.70
C HIS A 447 3.34 20.16 24.05
N PRO A 448 2.62 19.20 23.43
CA PRO A 448 2.75 17.77 23.75
C PRO A 448 4.19 17.24 23.61
N ALA A 449 4.93 17.67 22.60
CA ALA A 449 6.33 17.24 22.40
C ALA A 449 7.24 17.59 23.59
N ALA A 450 7.07 18.76 24.21
CA ALA A 450 7.90 19.23 25.32
C ALA A 450 7.74 18.36 26.58
N ARG A 451 6.59 17.70 26.76
CA ARG A 451 6.33 16.78 27.88
C ARG A 451 7.15 15.50 27.75
N THR A 452 7.46 15.09 26.53
CA THR A 452 8.26 13.90 26.22
C THR A 452 9.72 14.05 26.65
N ALA A 453 10.26 15.27 26.66
CA ALA A 453 11.65 15.57 27.06
C ALA A 453 11.93 15.38 28.56
N ARG A 454 10.89 15.39 29.43
CA ARG A 454 11.04 15.43 30.90
C ARG A 454 10.96 14.07 31.60
N GLY A 455 11.06 12.96 30.87
CA GLY A 455 11.07 11.61 31.46
C GLY A 455 9.74 11.18 32.09
N VAL A 456 8.64 11.87 31.77
CA VAL A 456 7.29 11.49 32.20
C VAL A 456 6.76 10.45 31.20
N LEU A 457 7.13 9.18 31.42
CA LEU A 457 6.41 8.02 30.90
C LEU A 457 5.03 7.97 31.59
N ILE A 458 4.11 8.86 31.19
CA ILE A 458 2.69 8.61 31.42
C ILE A 458 2.24 7.73 30.26
N SER A 459 2.08 6.45 30.53
CA SER A 459 1.12 5.61 29.82
C SER A 459 -0.22 6.34 29.84
N LEU A 460 -0.63 6.94 28.72
CA LEU A 460 -1.99 7.41 28.52
C LEU A 460 -2.89 6.20 28.30
N SER A 461 -3.13 5.46 29.39
CA SER A 461 -4.27 4.56 29.49
C SER A 461 -5.52 5.41 29.68
N PHE A 462 -6.34 5.52 28.63
CA PHE A 462 -7.68 6.10 28.74
C PHE A 462 -8.54 5.24 29.70
N PRO A 463 -9.16 5.79 30.76
CA PRO A 463 -10.05 5.02 31.61
C PRO A 463 -11.45 5.01 31.01
N VAL A 464 -11.92 3.82 30.62
CA VAL A 464 -13.35 3.51 30.56
C VAL A 464 -13.87 3.53 32.00
N ILE A 465 -14.92 4.31 32.22
CA ILE A 465 -15.60 4.54 33.50
C ILE A 465 -16.11 3.20 34.08
N ALA A 466 -15.66 2.85 35.29
CA ALA A 466 -16.35 1.89 36.15
C ALA A 466 -16.25 2.30 37.63
N ARG A 467 -17.40 2.18 38.32
CA ARG A 467 -17.76 2.75 39.61
C ARG A 467 -17.04 2.14 40.82
N SER A 468 -16.82 3.00 41.81
CA SER A 468 -16.92 2.83 43.27
C SER A 468 -16.22 1.63 43.95
N LEU A 469 -15.24 1.93 44.81
CA LEU A 469 -15.26 1.58 46.25
C LEU A 469 -14.17 2.37 46.99
N SER A 470 -14.42 2.57 48.28
CA SER A 470 -13.94 3.65 49.13
C SER A 470 -12.83 3.22 50.09
N MET A 471 -11.99 4.20 50.49
CA MET A 471 -11.43 4.38 51.84
C MET A 471 -10.38 3.39 52.41
N HIS A 472 -9.09 3.78 52.47
CA HIS A 472 -8.44 4.32 53.68
C HIS A 472 -6.94 4.60 53.45
N SER A 473 -6.53 5.75 53.99
CA SER A 473 -5.20 6.35 54.06
C SER A 473 -4.20 5.62 54.98
N LEU A 474 -2.90 5.72 54.69
CA LEU A 474 -1.79 6.17 55.57
C LEU A 474 -0.41 5.52 55.26
N ARG A 475 0.53 6.37 54.82
CA ARG A 475 1.89 6.62 55.38
C ARG A 475 3.02 5.56 55.33
N PHE A 476 4.17 6.07 54.84
CA PHE A 476 5.59 5.72 55.13
C PHE A 476 6.29 4.54 54.39
N VAL A 477 7.10 4.92 53.40
CA VAL A 477 8.40 4.31 52.97
C VAL A 477 9.48 4.69 54.04
N PRO A 478 10.62 3.97 54.30
CA PRO A 478 11.35 3.00 53.46
C PRO A 478 11.85 1.72 54.16
N ARG A 479 11.80 0.57 53.49
CA ARG A 479 12.78 -0.54 53.66
C ARG A 479 12.94 -1.33 52.35
N LEU A 480 13.55 -0.68 51.34
CA LEU A 480 13.97 -1.32 50.08
C LEU A 480 15.49 -1.59 50.10
N ALA A 481 15.98 -2.28 51.14
CA ALA A 481 17.39 -2.64 51.25
C ALA A 481 17.62 -4.13 51.61
N LEU A 482 16.57 -4.94 51.74
CA LEU A 482 16.70 -6.37 52.05
C LEU A 482 16.09 -7.32 51.01
N CYS A 483 15.34 -6.81 50.01
CA CYS A 483 14.84 -7.63 48.90
C CYS A 483 15.80 -7.69 47.70
N LEU A 484 16.82 -6.81 47.64
CA LEU A 484 17.81 -6.75 46.56
C LEU A 484 18.82 -7.92 46.57
N ALA A 485 18.96 -8.62 47.70
CA ALA A 485 19.80 -9.83 47.78
C ALA A 485 19.07 -11.11 47.34
N ALA A 486 17.72 -11.13 47.37
CA ALA A 486 16.92 -12.27 46.90
C ALA A 486 16.65 -12.20 45.38
N VAL A 487 16.60 -10.99 44.80
CA VAL A 487 16.42 -10.81 43.34
C VAL A 487 17.73 -11.04 42.57
N ALA A 488 18.89 -10.81 43.19
CA ALA A 488 20.19 -11.08 42.54
C ALA A 488 20.44 -12.58 42.30
N PHE A 489 19.88 -13.47 43.12
CA PHE A 489 19.94 -14.92 42.88
C PHE A 489 18.83 -15.43 41.92
N ALA A 490 17.77 -14.66 41.69
CA ALA A 490 16.77 -14.95 40.67
C ALA A 490 17.16 -14.41 39.28
N ALA A 491 17.95 -13.32 39.22
CA ALA A 491 18.41 -12.70 37.98
C ALA A 491 19.59 -13.45 37.33
N ALA A 492 20.42 -14.14 38.10
CA ALA A 492 21.45 -15.04 37.57
C ALA A 492 20.88 -16.36 37.03
N ALA A 493 19.60 -16.68 37.32
CA ALA A 493 18.89 -17.84 36.77
C ALA A 493 18.14 -17.54 35.46
N HIS A 494 18.02 -16.27 35.04
CA HIS A 494 17.42 -15.89 33.74
C HIS A 494 18.45 -15.58 32.65
N ALA A 495 19.75 -15.68 32.95
CA ALA A 495 20.83 -15.69 31.96
C ALA A 495 21.24 -17.12 31.55
N ALA A 496 20.38 -18.10 31.78
CA ALA A 496 20.42 -19.42 31.16
C ALA A 496 19.37 -19.43 30.04
N GLY A 497 19.76 -19.85 28.83
CA GLY A 497 18.92 -19.80 27.64
C GLY A 497 17.52 -20.39 27.84
N GLY A 498 16.51 -19.58 27.54
CA GLY A 498 15.13 -20.01 27.44
C GLY A 498 14.43 -19.16 26.40
N LYS A 499 14.00 -19.79 25.31
CA LYS A 499 12.96 -19.23 24.42
C LYS A 499 11.83 -18.66 25.29
N PRO A 500 11.16 -17.54 24.92
CA PRO A 500 9.94 -17.14 25.61
C PRO A 500 9.05 -18.39 25.75
N ALA A 501 8.49 -18.63 26.93
CA ALA A 501 7.63 -19.77 27.16
C ALA A 501 6.53 -19.71 26.10
N VAL A 502 6.63 -20.57 25.08
CA VAL A 502 5.70 -20.58 23.96
C VAL A 502 4.36 -20.89 24.58
N ASP A 503 3.42 -19.95 24.54
CA ASP A 503 2.03 -20.25 24.81
C ASP A 503 1.62 -21.31 23.78
N ARG A 504 1.71 -22.58 24.16
CA ARG A 504 1.44 -23.71 23.27
C ARG A 504 -0.06 -23.81 22.92
N ASP A 505 -0.90 -22.96 23.51
CA ASP A 505 -2.27 -22.78 23.06
C ASP A 505 -2.37 -21.90 21.81
N THR A 506 -1.35 -21.08 21.51
CA THR A 506 -1.32 -20.16 20.37
C THR A 506 -0.25 -20.57 19.35
N LEU A 507 -0.65 -20.69 18.08
CA LEU A 507 0.27 -20.81 16.94
C LEU A 507 0.43 -19.46 16.25
N VAL A 508 1.65 -18.94 16.17
CA VAL A 508 1.98 -17.68 15.50
C VAL A 508 2.61 -17.94 14.14
N VAL A 509 1.97 -17.49 13.07
CA VAL A 509 2.36 -17.75 11.68
C VAL A 509 2.75 -16.45 10.98
N ALA A 510 3.97 -16.35 10.48
CA ALA A 510 4.44 -15.22 9.68
C ALA A 510 4.13 -15.42 8.19
N LEU A 511 3.37 -14.48 7.63
CA LEU A 511 3.03 -14.43 6.20
C LEU A 511 3.70 -13.22 5.52
N SER A 512 3.92 -13.32 4.21
CA SER A 512 4.47 -12.22 3.41
C SER A 512 3.49 -11.05 3.20
N ALA A 513 2.19 -11.29 3.26
CA ALA A 513 1.18 -10.27 3.01
C ALA A 513 -0.10 -10.58 3.79
N GLU A 514 -0.92 -9.55 3.96
CA GLU A 514 -2.27 -9.70 4.48
C GLU A 514 -3.24 -10.19 3.40
N PRO A 515 -4.36 -10.83 3.77
CA PRO A 515 -5.39 -11.14 2.80
C PRO A 515 -6.04 -9.93 2.18
N GLY A 516 -6.19 -9.95 0.85
CA GLY A 516 -6.98 -8.93 0.15
C GLY A 516 -8.47 -8.94 0.50
N ASN A 517 -9.02 -10.08 0.92
CA ASN A 517 -10.41 -10.24 1.35
C ASN A 517 -10.57 -11.55 2.17
N LEU A 518 -11.33 -11.53 3.27
CA LEU A 518 -11.64 -12.71 4.09
C LEU A 518 -12.89 -13.49 3.64
N ASP A 519 -13.67 -12.98 2.70
CA ASP A 519 -14.76 -13.72 2.04
C ASP A 519 -14.18 -14.70 1.00
N PRO A 520 -14.36 -16.02 1.17
CA PRO A 520 -13.76 -17.02 0.29
C PRO A 520 -14.49 -17.16 -1.07
N GLN A 521 -15.69 -16.57 -1.21
CA GLN A 521 -16.48 -16.61 -2.45
C GLN A 521 -16.34 -15.34 -3.29
N ALA A 522 -15.90 -14.22 -2.70
CA ALA A 522 -15.56 -12.98 -3.43
C ALA A 522 -14.15 -13.08 -4.05
N ALA A 523 -13.73 -12.09 -4.85
CA ALA A 523 -12.45 -12.11 -5.58
C ALA A 523 -11.23 -12.34 -4.67
N PRO A 524 -10.70 -13.58 -4.56
CA PRO A 524 -9.68 -13.91 -3.58
C PRO A 524 -8.29 -13.65 -4.14
N SER A 525 -7.38 -13.23 -3.27
CA SER A 525 -5.93 -13.24 -3.54
C SER A 525 -5.35 -14.64 -3.26
N VAL A 526 -4.11 -14.91 -3.70
CA VAL A 526 -3.39 -16.13 -3.30
C VAL A 526 -3.25 -16.18 -1.77
N ASP A 527 -2.97 -15.04 -1.13
CA ASP A 527 -2.92 -14.94 0.33
C ASP A 527 -4.28 -15.21 0.99
N SER A 528 -5.39 -14.89 0.31
CA SER A 528 -6.73 -15.26 0.78
C SER A 528 -6.95 -16.77 0.89
N ALA A 529 -6.30 -17.56 0.02
CA ALA A 529 -6.39 -19.01 0.06
C ALA A 529 -5.59 -19.65 1.21
N LYS A 530 -4.61 -18.93 1.80
CA LYS A 530 -3.73 -19.45 2.85
C LYS A 530 -4.48 -19.79 4.14
N TYR A 531 -5.55 -19.08 4.49
CA TYR A 531 -6.31 -19.34 5.73
C TYR A 531 -7.75 -19.83 5.50
N ALA A 532 -8.25 -19.86 4.26
CA ALA A 532 -9.63 -20.23 3.95
C ALA A 532 -10.04 -21.56 4.59
N TRP A 533 -9.16 -22.58 4.56
CA TRP A 533 -9.42 -23.91 5.14
C TRP A 533 -9.47 -23.94 6.68
N ASN A 534 -9.01 -22.88 7.35
CA ASN A 534 -9.17 -22.77 8.80
C ASN A 534 -10.55 -22.21 9.16
N LEU A 535 -11.15 -21.37 8.31
CA LEU A 535 -12.43 -20.71 8.54
C LEU A 535 -13.62 -21.44 7.90
N PHE A 536 -13.42 -22.07 6.75
CA PHE A 536 -14.50 -22.58 5.90
C PHE A 536 -14.25 -24.02 5.47
N ASP A 537 -15.34 -24.75 5.25
CA ASP A 537 -15.32 -26.05 4.57
C ASP A 537 -16.13 -26.00 3.27
N THR A 538 -15.86 -26.97 2.42
CA THR A 538 -16.54 -27.30 1.16
C THR A 538 -17.26 -28.66 1.30
N LEU A 539 -18.03 -29.10 0.31
CA LEU A 539 -18.69 -30.42 0.39
C LEU A 539 -17.69 -31.59 0.41
N TYR A 540 -16.64 -31.46 -0.39
CA TYR A 540 -15.47 -32.35 -0.45
C TYR A 540 -14.23 -31.48 -0.33
N GLY A 541 -13.15 -31.97 0.28
CA GLY A 541 -11.89 -31.25 0.40
C GLY A 541 -10.76 -31.95 -0.33
N PHE A 542 -9.53 -31.54 -0.03
CA PHE A 542 -8.32 -32.21 -0.48
C PHE A 542 -7.46 -32.60 0.72
N ASP A 543 -6.85 -33.77 0.65
CA ASP A 543 -5.83 -34.18 1.60
C ASP A 543 -4.49 -33.45 1.35
N ALA A 544 -3.48 -33.70 2.19
CA ALA A 544 -2.15 -33.07 2.10
C ALA A 544 -1.40 -33.28 0.76
N ARG A 545 -1.87 -34.19 -0.10
CA ARG A 545 -1.32 -34.48 -1.43
C ARG A 545 -2.25 -34.04 -2.57
N GLY A 546 -3.35 -33.36 -2.25
CA GLY A 546 -4.31 -32.88 -3.24
C GLY A 546 -5.34 -33.91 -3.68
N ARG A 547 -5.43 -35.08 -3.02
CA ARG A 547 -6.44 -36.09 -3.36
C ARG A 547 -7.78 -35.70 -2.75
N ILE A 548 -8.85 -35.89 -3.51
CA ILE A 548 -10.21 -35.56 -3.06
C ILE A 548 -10.59 -36.42 -1.85
N GLU A 549 -11.17 -35.79 -0.82
CA GLU A 549 -11.68 -36.46 0.37
C GLU A 549 -13.04 -35.90 0.82
N PRO A 550 -13.89 -36.69 1.50
CA PRO A 550 -15.17 -36.20 2.02
C PRO A 550 -14.99 -35.11 3.08
N SER A 551 -15.65 -33.95 2.90
CA SER A 551 -15.74 -32.88 3.90
C SER A 551 -17.18 -32.74 4.37
N LEU A 552 -17.92 -31.65 4.14
CA LEU A 552 -19.29 -31.48 4.66
C LEU A 552 -20.31 -32.50 4.14
N ALA A 553 -20.01 -33.23 3.06
CA ALA A 553 -20.80 -34.34 2.55
C ALA A 553 -20.13 -35.69 2.83
N THR A 554 -20.94 -36.71 3.15
CA THR A 554 -20.49 -38.09 3.45
C THR A 554 -20.71 -39.05 2.29
N VAL A 555 -21.64 -38.72 1.39
CA VAL A 555 -21.98 -39.53 0.23
C VAL A 555 -22.06 -38.61 -0.98
N HIS A 556 -21.47 -39.05 -2.09
CA HIS A 556 -21.60 -38.45 -3.41
C HIS A 556 -22.02 -39.54 -4.41
N LYS A 557 -23.14 -39.31 -5.11
CA LYS A 557 -23.62 -40.17 -6.19
C LYS A 557 -23.72 -39.36 -7.48
N VAL A 558 -23.29 -39.96 -8.58
CA VAL A 558 -23.41 -39.40 -9.93
C VAL A 558 -24.42 -40.25 -10.70
N SER A 559 -25.34 -39.60 -11.42
CA SER A 559 -26.23 -40.31 -12.35
C SER A 559 -25.44 -40.96 -13.50
N ALA A 560 -26.02 -41.97 -14.14
CA ALA A 560 -25.36 -42.70 -15.22
C ALA A 560 -24.95 -41.82 -16.42
N ASP A 561 -25.68 -40.73 -16.67
CA ASP A 561 -25.39 -39.75 -17.70
C ASP A 561 -24.40 -38.64 -17.28
N GLY A 562 -23.97 -38.62 -16.01
CA GLY A 562 -23.06 -37.60 -15.48
C GLY A 562 -23.69 -36.23 -15.27
N LEU A 563 -25.01 -36.07 -15.40
CA LEU A 563 -25.69 -34.78 -15.34
C LEU A 563 -26.26 -34.43 -13.95
N ALA A 564 -26.35 -35.38 -13.02
CA ALA A 564 -26.83 -35.13 -11.67
C ALA A 564 -25.82 -35.61 -10.63
N HIS A 565 -25.37 -34.68 -9.77
CA HIS A 565 -24.49 -34.95 -8.64
C HIS A 565 -25.28 -34.77 -7.34
N THR A 566 -25.55 -35.88 -6.64
CA THR A 566 -26.29 -35.89 -5.38
C THR A 566 -25.32 -36.04 -4.21
N PHE A 567 -25.42 -35.11 -3.26
CA PHE A 567 -24.61 -35.07 -2.04
C PHE A 567 -25.50 -35.26 -0.81
N THR A 568 -25.06 -36.10 0.12
CA THR A 568 -25.66 -36.23 1.46
C THR A 568 -24.79 -35.54 2.50
N LEU A 569 -25.31 -34.48 3.11
CA LEU A 569 -24.62 -33.67 4.12
C LEU A 569 -24.43 -34.44 5.44
N ARG A 570 -23.33 -34.14 6.14
CA ARG A 570 -23.12 -34.56 7.52
C ARG A 570 -24.23 -34.04 8.43
N GLN A 571 -24.62 -34.86 9.40
CA GLN A 571 -25.62 -34.48 10.38
C GLN A 571 -24.97 -33.64 11.50
N GLY A 572 -25.67 -32.60 11.94
CA GLY A 572 -25.28 -31.85 13.15
C GLY A 572 -24.14 -30.85 12.98
N VAL A 573 -23.67 -30.58 11.75
CA VAL A 573 -22.63 -29.58 11.51
C VAL A 573 -23.14 -28.19 11.90
N LYS A 574 -22.30 -27.45 12.64
CA LYS A 574 -22.57 -26.08 13.08
C LYS A 574 -21.71 -25.08 12.33
N PHE A 575 -22.29 -23.93 12.01
CA PHE A 575 -21.54 -22.73 11.68
C PHE A 575 -20.97 -22.10 12.95
N HIS A 576 -19.99 -21.20 12.81
CA HIS A 576 -19.36 -20.51 13.94
C HIS A 576 -20.31 -19.67 14.79
N ASP A 577 -21.46 -19.26 14.22
CA ASP A 577 -22.54 -18.53 14.90
C ASP A 577 -23.52 -19.44 15.66
N GLY A 578 -23.33 -20.77 15.60
CA GLY A 578 -24.17 -21.78 16.25
C GLY A 578 -25.35 -22.29 15.42
N SER A 579 -25.61 -21.68 14.26
CA SER A 579 -26.64 -22.17 13.33
C SER A 579 -26.24 -23.54 12.75
N THR A 580 -27.23 -24.32 12.30
CA THR A 580 -26.99 -25.67 11.78
C THR A 580 -26.92 -25.63 10.27
N LEU A 581 -25.91 -26.26 9.68
CA LEU A 581 -25.79 -26.41 8.23
C LEU A 581 -26.95 -27.22 7.66
N THR A 582 -27.53 -26.73 6.57
CA THR A 582 -28.54 -27.42 5.77
C THR A 582 -28.22 -27.37 4.28
N SER A 583 -28.92 -28.17 3.49
CA SER A 583 -28.89 -28.13 2.02
C SER A 583 -29.22 -26.76 1.43
N GLN A 584 -30.01 -25.94 2.14
CA GLN A 584 -30.37 -24.59 1.71
C GLN A 584 -29.17 -23.64 1.74
N ASP A 585 -28.22 -23.85 2.66
CA ASP A 585 -26.99 -23.05 2.74
C ASP A 585 -26.04 -23.39 1.57
N VAL A 586 -25.99 -24.65 1.18
CA VAL A 586 -25.20 -25.11 0.02
C VAL A 586 -25.76 -24.54 -1.28
N LYS A 587 -27.09 -24.63 -1.44
CA LYS A 587 -27.80 -24.02 -2.57
C LYS A 587 -27.51 -22.51 -2.65
N TYR A 588 -27.71 -21.81 -1.54
CA TYR A 588 -27.44 -20.37 -1.45
C TYR A 588 -25.99 -20.01 -1.77
N SER A 589 -25.02 -20.80 -1.28
CA SER A 589 -23.60 -20.58 -1.53
C SER A 589 -23.26 -20.60 -3.02
N LEU A 590 -23.83 -21.56 -3.77
CA LEU A 590 -23.66 -21.59 -5.23
C LEU A 590 -24.36 -20.41 -5.91
N GLU A 591 -25.60 -20.12 -5.52
CA GLU A 591 -26.37 -18.98 -6.06
C GLU A 591 -25.59 -17.67 -5.86
N ARG A 592 -24.97 -17.49 -4.69
CA ARG A 592 -24.12 -16.33 -4.38
C ARG A 592 -22.87 -16.26 -5.25
N VAL A 593 -22.17 -17.37 -5.48
CA VAL A 593 -21.03 -17.42 -6.43
C VAL A 593 -21.48 -17.06 -7.86
N LEU A 594 -22.68 -17.47 -8.25
CA LEU A 594 -23.30 -17.17 -9.53
C LEU A 594 -23.98 -15.80 -9.59
N ALA A 595 -23.89 -14.99 -8.55
CA ALA A 595 -24.49 -13.66 -8.52
C ALA A 595 -23.46 -12.60 -8.98
N PRO A 596 -23.78 -11.74 -9.97
CA PRO A 596 -22.84 -10.72 -10.45
C PRO A 596 -22.31 -9.78 -9.35
N GLU A 597 -23.16 -9.47 -8.36
CA GLU A 597 -22.87 -8.58 -7.25
C GLU A 597 -21.74 -9.08 -6.34
N THR A 598 -21.57 -10.41 -6.21
CA THR A 598 -20.48 -11.01 -5.43
C THR A 598 -19.12 -10.78 -6.08
N LYS A 599 -19.09 -10.46 -7.38
CA LYS A 599 -17.87 -10.31 -8.19
C LYS A 599 -16.93 -11.51 -8.04
N SER A 600 -17.50 -12.71 -7.92
CA SER A 600 -16.75 -13.93 -7.67
C SER A 600 -15.87 -14.29 -8.87
N THR A 601 -14.57 -14.46 -8.66
CA THR A 601 -13.66 -15.02 -9.68
C THR A 601 -13.91 -16.51 -9.90
N ARG A 602 -14.80 -17.14 -9.11
CA ARG A 602 -15.18 -18.55 -9.24
C ARG A 602 -16.42 -18.75 -10.12
N ARG A 603 -17.16 -17.67 -10.41
CA ARG A 603 -18.32 -17.69 -11.32
C ARG A 603 -18.05 -18.44 -12.64
N PRO A 604 -16.94 -18.22 -13.36
CA PRO A 604 -16.72 -18.86 -14.67
C PRO A 604 -16.70 -20.39 -14.63
N TYR A 605 -16.36 -21.00 -13.49
CA TYR A 605 -16.29 -22.46 -13.34
C TYR A 605 -17.66 -23.13 -13.17
N PHE A 606 -18.68 -22.36 -12.79
CA PHE A 606 -20.02 -22.87 -12.51
C PHE A 606 -21.09 -22.36 -13.48
N VAL A 607 -20.97 -21.11 -13.97
CA VAL A 607 -22.05 -20.43 -14.71
C VAL A 607 -22.47 -21.12 -16.00
N ASN A 608 -21.53 -21.79 -16.69
CA ASN A 608 -21.81 -22.52 -17.93
C ASN A 608 -21.96 -24.04 -17.73
N THR A 609 -21.77 -24.52 -16.50
CA THR A 609 -21.76 -25.95 -16.18
C THR A 609 -22.99 -26.34 -15.37
N VAL A 610 -23.41 -25.53 -14.41
CA VAL A 610 -24.50 -25.86 -13.49
C VAL A 610 -25.82 -25.27 -14.01
N ALA A 611 -26.75 -26.14 -14.40
CA ALA A 611 -28.10 -25.77 -14.81
C ALA A 611 -29.02 -25.46 -13.63
N GLY A 612 -28.75 -26.04 -12.45
CA GLY A 612 -29.48 -25.72 -11.23
C GLY A 612 -29.04 -26.54 -10.03
N VAL A 613 -29.50 -26.12 -8.84
CA VAL A 613 -29.26 -26.82 -7.58
C VAL A 613 -30.57 -26.96 -6.79
N ASP A 614 -30.87 -28.18 -6.36
CA ASP A 614 -32.03 -28.52 -5.57
C ASP A 614 -31.62 -28.92 -4.15
N ALA A 615 -32.49 -28.60 -3.20
CA ALA A 615 -32.34 -28.89 -1.78
C ALA A 615 -33.66 -29.51 -1.26
N PRO A 616 -33.98 -30.75 -1.68
CA PRO A 616 -35.31 -31.36 -1.46
C PRO A 616 -35.63 -31.64 0.02
N ASP A 617 -34.60 -31.80 0.85
CA ASP A 617 -34.69 -31.97 2.29
C ASP A 617 -33.46 -31.32 2.96
N ALA A 618 -33.40 -31.29 4.29
CA ALA A 618 -32.34 -30.59 5.04
C ALA A 618 -30.91 -31.10 4.79
N ARG A 619 -30.72 -32.32 4.26
CA ARG A 619 -29.39 -32.95 4.12
C ARG A 619 -29.07 -33.41 2.71
N THR A 620 -30.00 -33.32 1.77
CA THR A 620 -29.76 -33.71 0.38
C THR A 620 -29.58 -32.48 -0.49
N VAL A 621 -28.51 -32.45 -1.28
CA VAL A 621 -28.25 -31.42 -2.30
C VAL A 621 -28.07 -32.12 -3.64
N VAL A 622 -28.76 -31.65 -4.67
CA VAL A 622 -28.66 -32.20 -6.03
C VAL A 622 -28.23 -31.08 -6.98
N PHE A 623 -27.02 -31.17 -7.52
CA PHE A 623 -26.57 -30.31 -8.60
C PHE A 623 -26.96 -30.95 -9.94
N ARG A 624 -27.60 -30.17 -10.81
CA ARG A 624 -27.92 -30.54 -12.18
C ARG A 624 -26.98 -29.79 -13.11
N LEU A 625 -26.26 -30.52 -13.94
CA LEU A 625 -25.30 -29.97 -14.89
C LEU A 625 -25.94 -29.82 -16.27
N ALA A 626 -25.53 -28.79 -17.02
CA ALA A 626 -25.92 -28.59 -18.41
C ALA A 626 -25.19 -29.56 -19.36
N ARG A 627 -24.04 -30.07 -18.93
CA ARG A 627 -23.21 -31.06 -19.60
C ARG A 627 -22.36 -31.83 -18.58
N PRO A 628 -21.90 -33.05 -18.88
CA PRO A 628 -20.96 -33.75 -18.00
C PRO A 628 -19.69 -32.93 -17.80
N ASP A 629 -19.15 -32.94 -16.58
CA ASP A 629 -17.91 -32.25 -16.22
C ASP A 629 -17.07 -33.16 -15.32
N GLY A 630 -16.01 -33.73 -15.91
CA GLY A 630 -15.12 -34.68 -15.26
C GLY A 630 -14.36 -34.10 -14.07
N ALA A 631 -14.24 -32.78 -13.98
CA ALA A 631 -13.59 -32.08 -12.86
C ALA A 631 -14.61 -31.43 -11.90
N PHE A 632 -15.90 -31.74 -12.00
CA PHE A 632 -16.93 -31.09 -11.19
C PHE A 632 -16.69 -31.28 -9.69
N LEU A 633 -16.31 -32.49 -9.26
CA LEU A 633 -16.03 -32.76 -7.84
C LEU A 633 -14.80 -31.97 -7.34
N ASN A 634 -13.76 -31.82 -8.17
CA ASN A 634 -12.61 -30.96 -7.87
C ASN A 634 -13.01 -29.49 -7.73
N LYS A 635 -13.90 -28.98 -8.59
CA LYS A 635 -14.41 -27.59 -8.53
C LYS A 635 -15.23 -27.36 -7.27
N ILE A 636 -16.08 -28.32 -6.89
CA ILE A 636 -16.78 -28.30 -5.60
C ILE A 636 -15.77 -28.26 -4.45
N ALA A 637 -14.69 -29.03 -4.54
CA ALA A 637 -13.71 -29.12 -3.48
C ALA A 637 -12.79 -27.90 -3.32
N GLY A 638 -12.42 -27.24 -4.42
CA GLY A 638 -11.52 -26.09 -4.37
C GLY A 638 -12.21 -24.72 -4.35
N TYR A 639 -13.45 -24.60 -4.85
CA TYR A 639 -14.06 -23.29 -5.13
C TYR A 639 -15.41 -23.02 -4.46
N LEU A 640 -16.15 -24.04 -4.00
CA LEU A 640 -17.48 -23.83 -3.41
C LEU A 640 -17.46 -23.94 -1.89
N TYR A 641 -16.94 -22.92 -1.23
CA TYR A 641 -17.01 -22.76 0.23
C TYR A 641 -18.45 -22.53 0.67
N ILE A 642 -18.87 -23.14 1.77
CA ILE A 642 -20.25 -23.05 2.24
C ILE A 642 -20.39 -21.95 3.30
N VAL A 643 -21.35 -21.04 3.10
CA VAL A 643 -21.65 -19.91 4.00
C VAL A 643 -23.09 -19.98 4.52
N PRO A 644 -23.36 -19.48 5.75
CA PRO A 644 -24.70 -19.54 6.36
C PRO A 644 -25.68 -18.58 5.68
N LYS A 645 -26.73 -19.11 5.03
CA LYS A 645 -27.68 -18.32 4.25
C LYS A 645 -28.31 -17.17 5.05
N ALA A 646 -28.88 -17.49 6.21
CA ALA A 646 -29.62 -16.52 7.02
C ALA A 646 -28.72 -15.36 7.50
N TYR A 647 -27.51 -15.69 7.94
CA TYR A 647 -26.54 -14.68 8.37
C TYR A 647 -26.08 -13.83 7.19
N THR A 648 -25.66 -14.43 6.07
CA THR A 648 -25.17 -13.66 4.91
C THR A 648 -26.25 -12.74 4.34
N GLN A 649 -27.52 -13.17 4.31
CA GLN A 649 -28.64 -12.34 3.88
C GLN A 649 -29.01 -11.22 4.86
N SER A 650 -28.64 -11.34 6.14
CA SER A 650 -28.89 -10.29 7.14
C SER A 650 -27.97 -9.08 7.00
N LEU A 651 -26.88 -9.22 6.25
CA LEU A 651 -25.87 -8.19 6.07
C LEU A 651 -26.28 -7.18 4.98
N ALA A 652 -25.96 -5.91 5.20
CA ALA A 652 -26.36 -4.83 4.29
C ALA A 652 -25.66 -4.88 2.92
N THR A 653 -24.43 -5.40 2.86
CA THR A 653 -23.65 -5.52 1.62
C THR A 653 -22.82 -6.81 1.59
N PRO A 654 -22.43 -7.32 0.39
CA PRO A 654 -21.50 -8.45 0.29
C PRO A 654 -20.16 -8.23 1.01
N GLU A 655 -19.65 -6.99 1.04
CA GLU A 655 -18.39 -6.63 1.71
C GLU A 655 -18.46 -6.74 3.24
N ALA A 656 -19.65 -6.61 3.83
CA ALA A 656 -19.82 -6.74 5.28
C ALA A 656 -19.48 -8.17 5.77
N PHE A 657 -19.69 -9.19 4.93
CA PHE A 657 -19.33 -10.57 5.29
C PHE A 657 -17.81 -10.74 5.50
N ALA A 658 -16.99 -10.02 4.72
CA ALA A 658 -15.55 -10.05 4.84
C ALA A 658 -15.01 -9.46 6.17
N GLN A 659 -15.80 -8.62 6.85
CA GLN A 659 -15.40 -8.01 8.12
C GLN A 659 -15.67 -8.92 9.31
N ALA A 660 -16.60 -9.86 9.18
CA ALA A 660 -16.98 -10.82 10.21
C ALA A 660 -17.34 -12.17 9.58
N PRO A 661 -16.38 -12.86 8.93
CA PRO A 661 -16.66 -14.10 8.21
C PRO A 661 -17.15 -15.21 9.15
N VAL A 662 -18.22 -15.89 8.74
CA VAL A 662 -18.78 -17.06 9.45
C VAL A 662 -18.73 -18.27 8.53
N GLY A 663 -18.09 -19.34 8.98
CA GLY A 663 -17.97 -20.60 8.25
C GLY A 663 -18.22 -21.82 9.13
N THR A 664 -17.82 -22.99 8.64
CA THR A 664 -17.91 -24.29 9.33
C THR A 664 -16.55 -24.87 9.74
N GLY A 665 -15.47 -24.16 9.43
CA GLY A 665 -14.10 -24.64 9.62
C GLY A 665 -13.68 -24.77 11.08
N PRO A 666 -12.49 -25.36 11.34
CA PRO A 666 -11.98 -25.68 12.67
C PRO A 666 -11.68 -24.45 13.55
N TYR A 667 -11.53 -23.28 12.95
CA TYR A 667 -11.29 -22.02 13.62
C TYR A 667 -12.31 -20.99 13.19
N ARG A 668 -12.71 -20.11 14.11
CA ARG A 668 -13.56 -18.96 13.84
C ARG A 668 -12.79 -17.66 13.92
N PHE A 669 -13.27 -16.68 13.19
CA PHE A 669 -12.73 -15.33 13.19
C PHE A 669 -12.86 -14.66 14.57
N VAL A 670 -11.78 -14.01 15.02
CA VAL A 670 -11.77 -13.18 16.24
C VAL A 670 -11.59 -11.72 15.89
N SER A 671 -10.48 -11.40 15.20
CA SER A 671 -10.19 -10.02 14.81
C SER A 671 -9.22 -9.95 13.62
N HIS A 672 -9.32 -8.86 12.85
CA HIS A 672 -8.34 -8.51 11.83
C HIS A 672 -7.85 -7.09 12.07
N ARG A 673 -6.58 -6.96 12.42
CA ARG A 673 -5.87 -5.68 12.52
C ARG A 673 -5.14 -5.46 11.19
N ILE A 674 -5.73 -4.63 10.34
CA ILE A 674 -5.23 -4.35 8.98
C ILE A 674 -3.74 -3.98 9.01
N GLY A 675 -2.95 -4.65 8.18
CA GLY A 675 -1.50 -4.48 8.09
C GLY A 675 -0.70 -5.04 9.27
N GLN A 676 -1.32 -5.71 10.23
CA GLN A 676 -0.64 -6.27 11.41
C GLN A 676 -0.89 -7.75 11.60
N SER A 677 -2.14 -8.15 11.85
CA SER A 677 -2.46 -9.51 12.25
C SER A 677 -3.90 -9.93 12.01
N LEU A 678 -4.08 -11.21 11.66
CA LEU A 678 -5.38 -11.89 11.67
C LEU A 678 -5.39 -12.91 12.82
N GLU A 679 -6.38 -12.82 13.69
CA GLU A 679 -6.54 -13.70 14.84
C GLU A 679 -7.75 -14.61 14.66
N LEU A 680 -7.51 -15.91 14.81
CA LEU A 680 -8.52 -16.95 14.82
C LEU A 680 -8.46 -17.71 16.14
N GLU A 681 -9.62 -18.23 16.57
CA GLU A 681 -9.70 -19.12 17.71
C GLU A 681 -10.39 -20.42 17.34
N ARG A 682 -10.06 -21.50 18.04
CA ARG A 682 -10.64 -22.82 17.82
C ARG A 682 -12.15 -22.75 18.00
N PHE A 683 -12.87 -23.34 17.06
CA PHE A 683 -14.30 -23.54 17.18
C PHE A 683 -14.57 -24.88 17.87
N ASP A 684 -14.91 -24.84 19.15
CA ASP A 684 -15.19 -26.05 19.95
C ASP A 684 -16.40 -26.85 19.45
N GLY A 685 -17.26 -26.26 18.61
CA GLY A 685 -18.37 -26.92 17.93
C GLY A 685 -18.03 -27.52 16.55
N PHE A 686 -16.73 -27.59 16.20
CA PHE A 686 -16.28 -28.15 14.93
C PHE A 686 -16.72 -29.61 14.79
N TRP A 687 -17.16 -29.99 13.58
CA TRP A 687 -17.76 -31.29 13.31
C TRP A 687 -16.75 -32.44 13.24
N GLY A 688 -15.46 -32.13 13.03
CA GLY A 688 -14.36 -33.09 13.01
C GLY A 688 -13.62 -33.15 14.34
N ASP A 689 -12.43 -33.75 14.31
CA ASP A 689 -11.55 -33.76 15.48
C ASP A 689 -11.21 -32.35 15.93
N LYS A 690 -11.32 -32.12 17.23
CA LYS A 690 -11.04 -30.84 17.87
C LYS A 690 -9.56 -30.49 17.68
N PRO A 691 -9.22 -29.36 17.04
CA PRO A 691 -7.83 -28.94 16.91
C PRO A 691 -7.15 -28.78 18.26
N GLN A 692 -5.90 -29.22 18.38
CA GLN A 692 -5.15 -29.10 19.64
C GLN A 692 -4.80 -27.63 19.92
N ILE A 693 -4.34 -26.91 18.90
CA ILE A 693 -4.04 -25.48 18.96
C ILE A 693 -5.34 -24.68 19.19
N ALA A 694 -5.38 -23.87 20.25
CA ALA A 694 -6.56 -23.10 20.63
C ALA A 694 -6.67 -21.78 19.86
N LYS A 695 -5.56 -21.16 19.46
CA LYS A 695 -5.53 -19.87 18.75
C LYS A 695 -4.53 -19.88 17.62
N ILE A 696 -4.86 -19.20 16.53
CA ILE A 696 -3.92 -18.93 15.45
C ILE A 696 -3.80 -17.42 15.30
N ARG A 697 -2.56 -16.93 15.33
CA ARG A 697 -2.24 -15.54 15.04
C ARG A 697 -1.37 -15.47 13.80
N TYR A 698 -1.92 -14.96 12.71
CA TYR A 698 -1.13 -14.59 11.54
C TYR A 698 -0.50 -13.22 11.79
N ARG A 699 0.81 -13.08 11.56
CA ARG A 699 1.56 -11.81 11.54
C ARG A 699 2.01 -11.52 10.12
N PHE A 700 1.79 -10.31 9.63
CA PHE A 700 2.21 -9.91 8.29
C PHE A 700 3.61 -9.31 8.36
N ILE A 701 4.60 -10.01 7.81
CA ILE A 701 6.01 -9.64 7.79
C ILE A 701 6.48 -9.73 6.33
N PRO A 702 6.43 -8.62 5.56
CA PRO A 702 6.71 -8.64 4.13
C PRO A 702 8.12 -9.08 3.77
N GLU A 703 9.12 -8.64 4.54
CA GLU A 703 10.52 -8.93 4.28
C GLU A 703 10.87 -10.41 4.55
N PRO A 704 11.31 -11.19 3.55
CA PRO A 704 11.59 -12.62 3.71
C PRO A 704 12.62 -12.95 4.80
N SER A 705 13.71 -12.18 4.87
CA SER A 705 14.76 -12.40 5.87
C SER A 705 14.24 -12.18 7.30
N SER A 706 13.34 -11.22 7.48
CA SER A 706 12.74 -10.92 8.78
C SER A 706 11.81 -12.03 9.26
N ARG A 707 11.07 -12.69 8.36
CA ARG A 707 10.24 -13.86 8.72
C ARG A 707 11.08 -14.99 9.29
N VAL A 708 12.19 -15.29 8.63
CA VAL A 708 13.13 -16.34 9.05
C VAL A 708 13.76 -16.01 10.40
N ASN A 709 14.22 -14.77 10.58
CA ASN A 709 14.79 -14.32 11.85
C ASN A 709 13.78 -14.38 13.01
N ALA A 710 12.51 -14.08 12.75
CA ALA A 710 11.45 -14.19 13.75
C ALA A 710 11.26 -15.65 14.23
N VAL A 711 11.39 -16.65 13.34
CA VAL A 711 11.36 -18.08 13.74
C VAL A 711 12.57 -18.42 14.60
N LEU A 712 13.77 -17.99 14.19
CA LEU A 712 15.01 -18.26 14.92
C LEU A 712 15.03 -17.61 16.32
N ALA A 713 14.41 -16.43 16.45
CA ALA A 713 14.25 -15.74 17.72
C ALA A 713 13.12 -16.31 18.60
N GLY A 714 12.27 -17.20 18.05
CA GLY A 714 11.10 -17.72 18.74
C GLY A 714 9.95 -16.71 18.87
N GLU A 715 9.93 -15.66 18.04
CA GLU A 715 8.83 -14.69 17.98
C GLU A 715 7.61 -15.19 17.17
N VAL A 716 7.86 -16.11 16.24
CA VAL A 716 6.84 -16.82 15.46
C VAL A 716 7.20 -18.30 15.37
N ASP A 717 6.19 -19.13 15.20
CA ASP A 717 6.33 -20.59 15.21
C ASP A 717 6.47 -21.18 13.81
N LEU A 718 5.99 -20.47 12.79
CA LEU A 718 6.02 -20.87 11.39
C LEU A 718 6.17 -19.62 10.51
N ALA A 719 7.01 -19.70 9.48
CA ALA A 719 7.14 -18.70 8.44
C ALA A 719 6.93 -19.33 7.05
N THR A 720 6.15 -18.66 6.21
CA THR A 720 5.96 -19.04 4.80
C THR A 720 6.92 -18.29 3.88
N ASP A 721 6.95 -18.71 2.61
CA ASP A 721 7.65 -18.00 1.54
C ASP A 721 9.14 -17.75 1.88
N VAL A 722 9.80 -18.77 2.43
CA VAL A 722 11.22 -18.71 2.80
C VAL A 722 12.07 -18.71 1.54
N ALA A 723 13.00 -17.75 1.44
CA ALA A 723 13.88 -17.63 0.29
C ALA A 723 14.77 -18.87 0.14
N ALA A 724 15.05 -19.28 -1.09
CA ALA A 724 15.82 -20.50 -1.37
C ALA A 724 17.20 -20.53 -0.70
N ALA A 725 17.87 -19.37 -0.62
CA ALA A 725 19.17 -19.23 0.06
C ALA A 725 19.08 -19.44 1.58
N ASP A 726 17.99 -19.01 2.22
CA ASP A 726 17.78 -19.23 3.65
C ASP A 726 17.40 -20.67 3.93
N ALA A 727 16.55 -21.28 3.09
CA ALA A 727 16.22 -22.70 3.18
C ALA A 727 17.48 -23.58 3.09
N GLU A 728 18.36 -23.33 2.11
CA GLU A 728 19.65 -24.02 1.96
C GLU A 728 20.54 -23.83 3.21
N ARG A 729 20.70 -22.58 3.68
CA ARG A 729 21.55 -22.25 4.82
C ARG A 729 21.08 -22.87 6.14
N LEU A 730 19.77 -22.94 6.35
CA LEU A 730 19.15 -23.39 7.60
C LEU A 730 18.83 -24.88 7.63
N GLN A 731 18.92 -25.57 6.48
CA GLN A 731 18.67 -27.00 6.39
C GLN A 731 19.53 -27.77 7.40
N GLY A 732 18.91 -28.63 8.20
CA GLY A 732 19.59 -29.50 9.15
C GLY A 732 20.04 -28.84 10.45
N GLN A 733 19.79 -27.54 10.66
CA GLN A 733 20.05 -26.90 11.95
C GLN A 733 19.03 -27.35 13.01
N SER A 734 19.45 -27.56 14.26
CA SER A 734 18.56 -28.04 15.33
C SER A 734 17.58 -26.98 15.85
N ALA A 735 17.87 -25.70 15.62
CA ALA A 735 17.07 -24.57 16.13
C ALA A 735 15.78 -24.33 15.33
N VAL A 736 15.72 -24.78 14.07
CA VAL A 736 14.62 -24.55 13.13
C VAL A 736 14.45 -25.77 12.22
N ALA A 737 13.21 -26.16 11.94
CA ALA A 737 12.92 -27.14 10.91
C ALA A 737 12.59 -26.44 9.59
N ILE A 738 13.25 -26.86 8.51
CA ILE A 738 12.96 -26.42 7.15
C ILE A 738 12.18 -27.53 6.45
N ASP A 739 10.95 -27.23 6.05
CA ASP A 739 10.13 -28.11 5.21
C ASP A 739 10.04 -27.50 3.81
N SER A 740 10.42 -28.28 2.80
CA SER A 740 10.35 -27.89 1.39
C SER A 740 9.51 -28.91 0.64
N VAL A 741 8.40 -28.46 0.07
CA VAL A 741 7.49 -29.31 -0.72
C VAL A 741 7.36 -28.80 -2.16
N PRO A 742 7.11 -29.67 -3.14
CA PRO A 742 6.80 -29.24 -4.50
C PRO A 742 5.60 -28.29 -4.51
N GLY A 743 5.72 -27.15 -5.20
CA GLY A 743 4.71 -26.10 -5.22
C GLY A 743 3.56 -26.34 -6.20
N GLY A 744 3.68 -27.30 -7.11
CA GLY A 744 2.61 -27.62 -8.07
C GLY A 744 2.36 -26.56 -9.15
N SER A 745 3.22 -25.55 -9.24
CA SER A 745 3.17 -24.53 -10.29
C SER A 745 4.32 -24.70 -11.27
N PRO A 746 4.06 -24.97 -12.57
CA PRO A 746 5.10 -25.02 -13.57
C PRO A 746 5.66 -23.64 -13.91
N LEU A 747 6.93 -23.40 -13.63
CA LEU A 747 7.66 -22.25 -14.16
C LEU A 747 8.11 -22.54 -15.59
N HIS A 748 7.69 -21.72 -16.54
CA HIS A 748 7.97 -21.89 -17.95
C HIS A 748 7.98 -20.55 -18.70
N VAL A 749 8.41 -20.55 -19.96
CA VAL A 749 8.15 -19.45 -20.89
C VAL A 749 7.05 -19.89 -21.86
N ARG A 750 5.93 -19.17 -21.84
CA ARG A 750 4.86 -19.30 -22.83
C ARG A 750 5.36 -18.85 -24.20
N ILE A 751 4.90 -19.52 -25.25
CA ILE A 751 5.27 -19.23 -26.63
C ILE A 751 4.01 -18.98 -27.46
N TYR A 752 3.89 -17.77 -28.02
CA TYR A 752 2.87 -17.48 -29.04
C TYR A 752 3.24 -18.11 -30.37
N SER A 753 2.58 -19.23 -30.68
CA SER A 753 2.89 -20.10 -31.82
C SER A 753 1.82 -20.07 -32.92
N ASN A 754 0.70 -19.40 -32.70
CA ASN A 754 -0.44 -19.39 -33.63
C ASN A 754 -0.29 -18.42 -34.81
N ASP A 755 0.65 -17.49 -34.77
CA ASP A 755 0.93 -16.61 -35.92
C ASP A 755 1.90 -17.30 -36.90
N PRO A 756 1.46 -17.61 -38.13
CA PRO A 756 2.28 -18.35 -39.10
C PRO A 756 3.49 -17.56 -39.60
N VAL A 757 3.54 -16.23 -39.40
CA VAL A 757 4.64 -15.37 -39.84
C VAL A 757 5.81 -15.39 -38.86
N THR A 758 5.58 -15.76 -37.60
CA THR A 758 6.62 -15.79 -36.59
C THR A 758 7.45 -17.09 -36.62
N PRO A 759 8.77 -17.06 -36.32
CA PRO A 759 9.60 -18.26 -36.17
C PRO A 759 9.00 -19.30 -35.20
N PHE A 760 8.24 -18.84 -34.19
CA PHE A 760 7.65 -19.69 -33.15
C PHE A 760 6.52 -20.61 -33.65
N SER A 761 5.98 -20.37 -34.84
CA SER A 761 5.04 -21.29 -35.50
C SER A 761 5.68 -22.63 -35.86
N LYS A 762 7.01 -22.65 -36.09
CA LYS A 762 7.76 -23.85 -36.44
C LYS A 762 8.11 -24.66 -35.20
N ARG A 763 7.74 -25.93 -35.23
CA ARG A 763 8.01 -26.90 -34.14
C ARG A 763 9.49 -26.98 -33.80
N GLU A 764 10.35 -27.00 -34.82
CA GLU A 764 11.80 -27.10 -34.68
C GLU A 764 12.38 -25.91 -33.91
N VAL A 765 11.86 -24.70 -34.12
CA VAL A 765 12.28 -23.50 -33.37
C VAL A 765 11.93 -23.64 -31.89
N ARG A 766 10.70 -24.06 -31.58
CA ARG A 766 10.28 -24.22 -30.18
C ARG A 766 11.05 -25.30 -29.43
N LEU A 767 11.34 -26.42 -30.11
CA LEU A 767 12.20 -27.46 -29.57
C LEU A 767 13.64 -26.95 -29.39
N ALA A 768 14.19 -26.18 -30.34
CA ALA A 768 15.52 -25.61 -30.20
C ALA A 768 15.67 -24.74 -28.95
N LEU A 769 14.66 -23.92 -28.62
CA LEU A 769 14.66 -23.11 -27.39
C LEU A 769 14.71 -23.97 -26.12
N ASN A 770 14.08 -25.15 -26.13
CA ASN A 770 14.11 -26.08 -25.00
C ASN A 770 15.46 -26.81 -24.86
N TYR A 771 16.05 -27.26 -25.97
CA TYR A 771 17.37 -27.93 -25.96
C TYR A 771 18.54 -26.97 -25.68
N ALA A 772 18.34 -25.67 -25.83
CA ALA A 772 19.37 -24.67 -25.55
C ALA A 772 19.56 -24.34 -24.07
N LEU A 773 18.68 -24.80 -23.17
CA LEU A 773 18.73 -24.44 -21.75
C LEU A 773 19.41 -25.53 -20.92
N ASP A 774 20.44 -25.13 -20.17
CA ASP A 774 20.96 -25.92 -19.05
C ASP A 774 20.12 -25.64 -17.79
N ARG A 775 19.05 -26.42 -17.64
CA ARG A 775 18.08 -26.27 -16.53
C ARG A 775 18.72 -26.53 -15.18
N ASP A 776 19.60 -27.52 -15.09
CA ASP A 776 20.26 -27.87 -13.84
C ASP A 776 21.19 -26.74 -13.39
N ALA A 777 21.92 -26.12 -14.32
CA ALA A 777 22.73 -24.93 -14.03
C ALA A 777 21.88 -23.72 -13.60
N ILE A 778 20.74 -23.47 -14.27
CA ILE A 778 19.81 -22.40 -13.88
C ILE A 778 19.24 -22.67 -12.48
N ILE A 779 18.76 -23.89 -12.21
CA ILE A 779 18.21 -24.29 -10.90
C ILE A 779 19.25 -24.15 -9.80
N LYS A 780 20.48 -24.61 -10.05
CA LYS A 780 21.58 -24.51 -9.08
C LYS A 780 21.96 -23.06 -8.78
N SER A 781 22.09 -22.23 -9.82
CA SER A 781 22.56 -20.84 -9.67
C SER A 781 21.49 -19.88 -9.14
N VAL A 782 20.25 -20.00 -9.61
CA VAL A 782 19.15 -19.08 -9.26
C VAL A 782 18.35 -19.59 -8.06
N PHE A 783 17.98 -20.88 -8.07
CA PHE A 783 17.06 -21.46 -7.08
C PHE A 783 17.75 -22.29 -6.01
N ARG A 784 19.09 -22.40 -6.02
CA ARG A 784 19.87 -23.10 -4.99
C ARG A 784 19.39 -24.54 -4.72
N GLY A 785 18.93 -25.24 -5.76
CA GLY A 785 18.38 -26.61 -5.62
C GLY A 785 16.97 -26.69 -5.01
N GLN A 786 16.31 -25.56 -4.75
CA GLN A 786 14.92 -25.47 -4.29
C GLN A 786 13.91 -25.49 -5.45
N ALA A 787 14.26 -26.18 -6.53
CA ALA A 787 13.40 -26.43 -7.67
C ALA A 787 13.78 -27.76 -8.33
N ALA A 788 12.89 -28.34 -9.14
CA ALA A 788 13.14 -29.55 -9.92
C ALA A 788 12.88 -29.31 -11.41
N PRO A 789 13.65 -29.90 -12.34
CA PRO A 789 13.44 -29.69 -13.77
C PRO A 789 12.12 -30.29 -14.25
N LEU A 790 11.41 -29.57 -15.13
CA LEU A 790 10.12 -30.00 -15.68
C LEU A 790 10.24 -30.80 -16.98
N ALA A 791 9.42 -31.84 -17.08
CA ALA A 791 9.20 -32.60 -18.30
C ALA A 791 7.88 -32.26 -19.01
N SER A 792 6.94 -31.62 -18.33
CA SER A 792 5.67 -31.14 -18.90
C SER A 792 5.12 -29.98 -18.05
N THR A 793 3.99 -29.41 -18.46
CA THR A 793 3.25 -28.40 -17.68
C THR A 793 2.48 -28.97 -16.49
N ILE A 794 2.41 -30.30 -16.34
CA ILE A 794 1.80 -30.97 -15.20
C ILE A 794 2.91 -31.73 -14.44
N PRO A 795 3.42 -31.15 -13.34
CA PRO A 795 4.48 -31.76 -12.56
C PRO A 795 4.04 -33.09 -11.92
N ALA A 796 5.01 -33.93 -11.56
CA ALA A 796 4.77 -35.22 -10.90
C ALA A 796 4.23 -35.07 -9.46
N SER A 797 4.22 -33.86 -8.91
CA SER A 797 3.62 -33.54 -7.62
C SER A 797 2.09 -33.55 -7.62
N TYR A 798 1.47 -33.56 -8.80
CA TYR A 798 0.02 -33.68 -8.92
C TYR A 798 -0.46 -35.06 -8.46
N PRO A 799 -1.66 -35.15 -7.87
CA PRO A 799 -2.20 -36.43 -7.42
C PRO A 799 -2.48 -37.42 -8.57
N TYR A 800 -2.66 -36.94 -9.80
CA TYR A 800 -2.85 -37.74 -11.01
C TYR A 800 -2.57 -36.93 -12.29
N GLY A 801 -2.53 -37.61 -13.43
CA GLY A 801 -2.48 -37.00 -14.76
C GLY A 801 -1.13 -36.44 -15.18
N SER A 802 -0.08 -36.58 -14.37
CA SER A 802 1.31 -36.42 -14.82
C SER A 802 1.72 -37.58 -15.75
N ASN A 803 2.79 -37.39 -16.53
CA ASN A 803 3.34 -38.44 -17.40
C ASN A 803 4.78 -38.78 -16.97
N PRO A 804 5.00 -39.85 -16.19
CA PRO A 804 6.32 -40.21 -15.66
C PRO A 804 7.29 -40.74 -16.72
N ALA A 805 6.81 -41.08 -17.92
CA ALA A 805 7.66 -41.51 -19.03
C ALA A 805 8.42 -40.34 -19.66
N LEU A 806 7.87 -39.11 -19.57
CA LEU A 806 8.52 -37.91 -20.07
C LEU A 806 9.75 -37.56 -19.22
N LYS A 807 10.82 -37.15 -19.90
CA LYS A 807 12.05 -36.64 -19.28
C LYS A 807 12.23 -35.17 -19.64
N PRO A 808 12.76 -34.33 -18.76
CA PRO A 808 13.13 -32.96 -19.12
C PRO A 808 14.04 -32.95 -20.35
N TYR A 809 13.92 -31.94 -21.20
CA TYR A 809 14.81 -31.79 -22.35
C TYR A 809 16.27 -31.67 -21.89
N ALA A 810 17.14 -32.49 -22.48
CA ALA A 810 18.57 -32.41 -22.25
C ALA A 810 19.13 -31.07 -22.77
N TYR A 811 20.18 -30.57 -22.11
CA TYR A 811 20.96 -29.46 -22.63
C TYR A 811 21.82 -29.94 -23.80
N ASP A 812 21.47 -29.51 -25.01
CA ASP A 812 22.16 -29.86 -26.26
C ASP A 812 22.14 -28.66 -27.23
N PRO A 813 23.07 -27.70 -27.07
CA PRO A 813 23.13 -26.53 -27.92
C PRO A 813 23.49 -26.87 -29.38
N ALA A 814 24.11 -28.03 -29.64
CA ALA A 814 24.40 -28.48 -31.00
C ALA A 814 23.12 -28.93 -31.71
N LYS A 815 22.28 -29.74 -31.06
CA LYS A 815 20.95 -30.11 -31.55
C LYS A 815 20.06 -28.88 -31.71
N ALA A 816 20.10 -27.94 -30.76
CA ALA A 816 19.34 -26.69 -30.88
C ALA A 816 19.72 -25.88 -32.13
N ARG A 817 21.03 -25.70 -32.40
CA ARG A 817 21.49 -25.04 -33.64
C ARG A 817 21.08 -25.81 -34.90
N LYS A 818 21.14 -27.14 -34.87
CA LYS A 818 20.68 -27.97 -35.99
C LYS A 818 19.18 -27.74 -36.27
N LEU A 819 18.35 -27.79 -35.24
CA LEU A 819 16.91 -27.56 -35.35
C LEU A 819 16.59 -26.15 -35.89
N LEU A 820 17.32 -25.12 -35.45
CA LEU A 820 17.19 -23.77 -36.02
C LEU A 820 17.57 -23.73 -37.51
N ALA A 821 18.65 -24.39 -37.91
CA ALA A 821 19.06 -24.47 -39.30
C ALA A 821 18.02 -25.21 -40.17
N ASP A 822 17.53 -26.36 -39.71
CA ASP A 822 16.47 -27.13 -40.37
C ASP A 822 15.18 -26.29 -40.52
N ALA A 823 14.90 -25.41 -39.55
CA ALA A 823 13.78 -24.48 -39.59
C ALA A 823 14.00 -23.25 -40.51
N GLY A 824 15.19 -23.09 -41.10
CA GLY A 824 15.54 -21.94 -41.94
C GLY A 824 16.09 -20.71 -41.19
N TYR A 825 16.54 -20.89 -39.95
CA TYR A 825 17.17 -19.85 -39.11
C TYR A 825 18.60 -20.21 -38.67
N PRO A 826 19.54 -20.53 -39.59
CA PRO A 826 20.89 -21.00 -39.24
C PRO A 826 21.74 -19.99 -38.45
N GLN A 827 21.38 -18.69 -38.50
CA GLN A 827 22.03 -17.61 -37.75
C GLN A 827 21.18 -17.10 -36.56
N GLY A 828 20.07 -17.79 -36.25
CA GLY A 828 19.08 -17.35 -35.28
C GLY A 828 18.30 -16.11 -35.72
N PHE A 829 17.70 -15.40 -34.77
CA PHE A 829 16.84 -14.25 -34.98
C PHE A 829 16.71 -13.40 -33.71
N GLN A 830 16.10 -12.23 -33.80
CA GLN A 830 15.82 -11.37 -32.65
C GLN A 830 14.38 -11.55 -32.17
N THR A 831 14.16 -11.46 -30.86
CA THR A 831 12.82 -11.50 -30.25
C THR A 831 12.81 -10.70 -28.94
N SER A 832 11.66 -10.64 -28.27
CA SER A 832 11.56 -10.16 -26.89
C SER A 832 10.86 -11.18 -26.01
N VAL A 833 11.22 -11.21 -24.73
CA VAL A 833 10.55 -12.02 -23.71
C VAL A 833 10.08 -11.12 -22.57
N LEU A 834 8.81 -11.24 -22.23
CA LEU A 834 8.21 -10.51 -21.12
C LEU A 834 8.55 -11.18 -19.79
N CYS A 835 9.04 -10.40 -18.83
CA CYS A 835 9.41 -10.87 -17.50
C CYS A 835 8.75 -9.95 -16.46
N ALA A 836 7.86 -10.51 -15.63
CA ALA A 836 7.32 -9.75 -14.50
C ALA A 836 8.45 -9.43 -13.51
N ALA A 837 8.39 -8.25 -12.88
CA ALA A 837 9.31 -7.88 -11.81
C ALA A 837 9.29 -8.83 -10.60
N ALA A 838 8.25 -9.67 -10.47
CA ALA A 838 8.14 -10.71 -9.45
C ALA A 838 9.06 -11.91 -9.71
N PHE A 839 9.45 -12.18 -10.96
CA PHE A 839 10.43 -13.23 -11.25
C PHE A 839 11.85 -12.74 -10.95
N PRO A 840 12.76 -13.60 -10.45
CA PRO A 840 14.16 -13.23 -10.29
C PRO A 840 14.73 -12.76 -11.63
N ARG A 841 15.21 -11.52 -11.70
CA ARG A 841 15.79 -10.97 -12.94
C ARG A 841 16.89 -11.86 -13.52
N ALA A 842 17.70 -12.46 -12.65
CA ALA A 842 18.75 -13.41 -13.01
C ALA A 842 18.22 -14.65 -13.76
N LEU A 843 17.00 -15.11 -13.47
CA LEU A 843 16.35 -16.18 -14.24
C LEU A 843 16.10 -15.73 -15.68
N CYS A 844 15.44 -14.58 -15.84
CA CYS A 844 15.04 -14.06 -17.14
C CYS A 844 16.26 -13.78 -18.04
N GLU A 845 17.32 -13.20 -17.46
CA GLU A 845 18.58 -12.94 -18.14
C GLU A 845 19.35 -14.23 -18.48
N ALA A 846 19.36 -15.24 -17.58
CA ALA A 846 20.01 -16.52 -17.85
C ALA A 846 19.37 -17.26 -19.04
N VAL A 847 18.04 -17.32 -19.10
CA VAL A 847 17.32 -17.94 -20.24
C VAL A 847 17.65 -17.21 -21.55
N ALA A 848 17.62 -15.88 -21.55
CA ALA A 848 17.98 -15.10 -22.73
C ALA A 848 19.45 -15.30 -23.14
N ALA A 849 20.37 -15.44 -22.18
CA ALA A 849 21.78 -15.69 -22.44
C ALA A 849 22.01 -17.08 -23.09
N TYR A 850 21.34 -18.13 -22.60
CA TYR A 850 21.41 -19.47 -23.21
C TYR A 850 20.89 -19.48 -24.64
N TRP A 851 19.76 -18.81 -24.92
CA TRP A 851 19.26 -18.64 -26.29
C TRP A 851 20.24 -17.85 -27.17
N GLY A 852 20.96 -16.88 -26.60
CA GLY A 852 22.02 -16.15 -27.31
C GLY A 852 23.12 -17.06 -27.86
N GLN A 853 23.46 -18.17 -27.16
CA GLN A 853 24.49 -19.12 -27.59
C GLN A 853 24.12 -19.92 -28.86
N ILE A 854 22.84 -19.95 -29.21
CA ILE A 854 22.33 -20.58 -30.43
C ILE A 854 21.92 -19.53 -31.49
N GLY A 855 22.20 -18.25 -31.25
CA GLY A 855 21.89 -17.15 -32.17
C GLY A 855 20.53 -16.47 -31.95
N VAL A 856 19.72 -16.93 -30.99
CA VAL A 856 18.42 -16.31 -30.68
C VAL A 856 18.62 -15.19 -29.65
N LYS A 857 18.56 -13.94 -30.12
CA LYS A 857 18.79 -12.75 -29.29
C LYS A 857 17.47 -12.24 -28.71
N ALA A 858 17.15 -12.64 -27.49
CA ALA A 858 15.93 -12.22 -26.79
C ALA A 858 16.17 -10.98 -25.92
N GLN A 859 15.44 -9.90 -26.16
CA GLN A 859 15.39 -8.74 -25.27
C GLN A 859 14.46 -9.03 -24.09
N VAL A 860 14.99 -9.02 -22.87
CA VAL A 860 14.18 -9.15 -21.64
C VAL A 860 13.45 -7.83 -21.37
N LYS A 861 12.12 -7.86 -21.42
CA LYS A 861 11.26 -6.71 -21.10
C LYS A 861 10.72 -6.90 -19.68
N VAL A 862 11.34 -6.20 -18.74
CA VAL A 862 10.87 -6.21 -17.34
C VAL A 862 9.74 -5.19 -17.19
N ILE A 863 8.60 -5.65 -16.68
CA ILE A 863 7.44 -4.80 -16.39
C ILE A 863 6.91 -5.08 -14.98
N ASP A 864 6.20 -4.12 -14.40
CA ASP A 864 5.56 -4.32 -13.11
C ASP A 864 4.49 -5.43 -13.19
N TYR A 865 4.18 -6.06 -12.06
CA TYR A 865 3.29 -7.22 -12.03
C TYR A 865 1.85 -6.91 -12.46
N VAL A 866 1.37 -5.67 -12.25
CA VAL A 866 0.02 -5.26 -12.66
C VAL A 866 -0.06 -5.10 -14.17
N ALA A 867 0.93 -4.44 -14.77
CA ALA A 867 1.10 -4.41 -16.22
C ALA A 867 1.30 -5.81 -16.77
N PHE A 868 2.04 -6.69 -16.07
CA PHE A 868 2.23 -8.07 -16.48
C PHE A 868 0.92 -8.84 -16.52
N ASN A 869 0.08 -8.79 -15.49
CA ASN A 869 -1.21 -9.48 -15.50
C ASN A 869 -2.15 -8.98 -16.59
N ARG A 870 -2.15 -7.67 -16.88
CA ARG A 870 -2.92 -7.11 -18.01
C ARG A 870 -2.36 -7.55 -19.37
N ASN A 871 -1.05 -7.63 -19.44
CA ASN A 871 -0.27 -8.01 -20.63
C ASN A 871 0.28 -9.43 -20.50
N ASN A 872 -0.48 -10.37 -19.92
CA ASN A 872 -0.15 -11.79 -19.94
C ASN A 872 -1.29 -12.56 -20.59
N VAL A 873 -1.73 -12.03 -21.72
CA VAL A 873 -2.78 -12.59 -22.59
C VAL A 873 -2.13 -13.01 -23.90
N HIS A 874 -2.86 -13.73 -24.76
CA HIS A 874 -2.34 -14.17 -26.06
C HIS A 874 -1.92 -13.04 -27.03
N GLN A 875 -2.15 -11.78 -26.65
CA GLN A 875 -1.80 -10.58 -27.43
C GLN A 875 -0.52 -9.87 -26.91
N SER A 876 0.12 -10.41 -25.87
CA SER A 876 1.12 -9.66 -25.10
C SER A 876 2.55 -9.73 -25.64
N GLY A 877 2.75 -10.49 -26.71
CA GLY A 877 4.02 -10.64 -27.40
C GLY A 877 4.40 -12.11 -27.60
N PRO A 878 5.54 -12.36 -28.26
CA PRO A 878 5.89 -13.70 -28.70
C PRO A 878 6.26 -14.66 -27.57
N LEU A 879 6.76 -14.14 -26.44
CA LEU A 879 7.26 -14.93 -25.31
C LEU A 879 6.96 -14.23 -23.98
N ALA A 880 6.52 -14.98 -22.98
CA ALA A 880 6.31 -14.46 -21.62
C ALA A 880 6.64 -15.52 -20.55
N PHE A 881 7.41 -15.13 -19.53
CA PHE A 881 7.61 -15.98 -18.35
C PHE A 881 6.28 -16.17 -17.64
N SER A 882 5.94 -17.41 -17.30
CA SER A 882 4.69 -17.73 -16.65
C SER A 882 4.89 -18.78 -15.56
N GLU A 883 4.13 -18.59 -14.49
CA GLU A 883 3.93 -19.56 -13.43
C GLU A 883 2.42 -19.61 -13.20
N PHE A 884 1.79 -20.75 -13.46
CA PHE A 884 0.35 -20.92 -13.35
C PHE A 884 0.04 -22.15 -12.52
N GLY A 885 -0.42 -21.94 -11.29
CA GLY A 885 -0.59 -23.03 -10.33
C GLY A 885 -1.97 -23.68 -10.35
N ASN A 886 -2.12 -24.67 -9.47
CA ASN A 886 -3.31 -25.50 -9.38
C ASN A 886 -4.15 -25.17 -8.14
N ALA A 887 -5.39 -24.73 -8.35
CA ALA A 887 -6.29 -24.46 -7.23
C ALA A 887 -7.34 -25.56 -6.98
N ILE A 888 -7.43 -26.60 -7.83
CA ILE A 888 -8.42 -27.68 -7.71
C ILE A 888 -7.83 -29.10 -7.86
N TYR A 889 -6.50 -29.23 -7.93
CA TYR A 889 -5.79 -30.49 -8.09
C TYR A 889 -6.14 -31.32 -9.33
N ASP A 890 -6.84 -30.75 -10.32
CA ASP A 890 -7.12 -31.38 -11.61
C ASP A 890 -6.23 -30.79 -12.72
N PRO A 891 -5.55 -31.62 -13.53
CA PRO A 891 -4.73 -31.15 -14.65
C PRO A 891 -5.46 -30.28 -15.68
N ILE A 892 -6.78 -30.45 -15.87
CA ILE A 892 -7.57 -29.65 -16.80
C ILE A 892 -7.52 -28.15 -16.48
N HIS A 893 -7.27 -27.79 -15.21
CA HIS A 893 -7.16 -26.40 -14.82
C HIS A 893 -5.98 -25.70 -15.51
N VAL A 894 -4.82 -26.36 -15.53
CA VAL A 894 -3.62 -25.85 -16.20
C VAL A 894 -3.71 -26.06 -17.69
N ILE A 895 -4.15 -27.25 -18.13
CA ILE A 895 -4.24 -27.60 -19.56
C ILE A 895 -5.25 -26.70 -20.28
N GLY A 896 -6.46 -26.54 -19.75
CA GLY A 896 -7.48 -25.67 -20.33
C GLY A 896 -6.99 -24.23 -20.49
N GLY A 897 -6.28 -23.70 -19.49
CA GLY A 897 -5.73 -22.34 -19.53
C GLY A 897 -4.56 -22.15 -20.50
N SER A 898 -3.74 -23.17 -20.74
CA SER A 898 -2.44 -23.00 -21.40
C SER A 898 -2.31 -23.66 -22.78
N VAL A 899 -3.22 -24.59 -23.14
CA VAL A 899 -3.14 -25.35 -24.39
C VAL A 899 -4.48 -25.47 -25.15
N SER A 900 -5.55 -24.84 -24.68
CA SER A 900 -6.85 -24.80 -25.38
C SER A 900 -6.91 -23.71 -26.45
N LYS A 901 -7.66 -23.90 -27.53
CA LYS A 901 -7.81 -22.89 -28.61
C LYS A 901 -8.36 -21.55 -28.14
N THR A 902 -9.26 -21.55 -27.16
CA THR A 902 -10.15 -20.41 -26.87
C THR A 902 -9.85 -19.71 -25.55
N ASP A 903 -8.91 -20.23 -24.76
CA ASP A 903 -8.59 -19.64 -23.46
C ASP A 903 -7.75 -18.37 -23.60
N THR A 904 -7.91 -17.44 -22.66
CA THR A 904 -7.24 -16.14 -22.65
C THR A 904 -5.72 -16.27 -22.53
N TRP A 905 -5.25 -17.36 -21.90
CA TRP A 905 -3.84 -17.62 -21.63
C TRP A 905 -3.21 -18.69 -22.54
N SER A 906 -3.95 -19.16 -23.54
CA SER A 906 -3.43 -20.14 -24.47
C SER A 906 -2.85 -19.49 -25.72
N ASP A 907 -1.63 -19.92 -26.04
CA ASP A 907 -0.78 -19.38 -27.11
C ASP A 907 -0.38 -20.45 -28.14
N TYR A 908 -1.03 -21.61 -28.03
CA TYR A 908 -0.75 -22.83 -28.77
C TYR A 908 -2.05 -23.45 -29.28
N PHE A 909 -1.97 -24.04 -30.47
CA PHE A 909 -3.06 -24.82 -31.01
C PHE A 909 -2.53 -26.05 -31.74
N ASN A 910 -3.01 -27.22 -31.31
CA ASN A 910 -2.87 -28.48 -32.04
C ASN A 910 -4.25 -29.15 -32.04
N PRO A 911 -4.81 -29.53 -33.21
CA PRO A 911 -6.15 -30.08 -33.30
C PRO A 911 -6.30 -31.44 -32.62
N GLU A 912 -5.25 -32.28 -32.57
CA GLU A 912 -5.27 -33.54 -31.81
C GLU A 912 -5.32 -33.26 -30.30
N VAL A 913 -4.52 -32.30 -29.83
CA VAL A 913 -4.56 -31.88 -28.42
C VAL A 913 -5.92 -31.29 -28.06
N GLN A 914 -6.50 -30.45 -28.92
CA GLN A 914 -7.83 -29.89 -28.68
C GLN A 914 -8.90 -30.99 -28.59
N ALA A 915 -8.89 -31.97 -29.49
CA ALA A 915 -9.84 -33.09 -29.44
C ALA A 915 -9.72 -33.90 -28.14
N LEU A 916 -8.50 -34.10 -27.64
CA LEU A 916 -8.27 -34.78 -26.36
C LEU A 916 -8.72 -33.93 -25.15
N ILE A 917 -8.58 -32.61 -25.22
CA ILE A 917 -9.11 -31.68 -24.21
C ILE A 917 -10.64 -31.77 -24.19
N ASP A 918 -11.28 -31.67 -25.34
CA ASP A 918 -12.75 -31.74 -25.47
C ASP A 918 -13.28 -33.10 -24.95
N GLU A 919 -12.55 -34.20 -25.17
CA GLU A 919 -12.89 -35.52 -24.61
C GLU A 919 -12.73 -35.54 -23.08
N VAL A 920 -11.57 -35.13 -22.54
CA VAL A 920 -11.29 -35.27 -21.11
C VAL A 920 -12.17 -34.37 -20.25
N GLU A 921 -12.70 -33.26 -20.77
CA GLU A 921 -13.63 -32.38 -20.04
C GLU A 921 -14.89 -33.12 -19.55
N GLY A 922 -15.40 -34.10 -20.30
CA GLY A 922 -16.61 -34.85 -19.94
C GLY A 922 -16.37 -36.15 -19.16
N VAL A 923 -15.12 -36.60 -19.03
CA VAL A 923 -14.78 -37.93 -18.48
C VAL A 923 -14.50 -37.85 -16.97
N SER A 924 -15.30 -38.54 -16.16
CA SER A 924 -15.08 -38.63 -14.69
C SER A 924 -14.23 -39.82 -14.25
N ASP A 925 -14.08 -40.85 -15.09
CA ASP A 925 -13.25 -42.02 -14.76
C ASP A 925 -11.77 -41.67 -14.69
N LEU A 926 -11.16 -41.86 -13.51
CA LEU A 926 -9.80 -41.42 -13.24
C LEU A 926 -8.76 -42.10 -14.13
N ALA A 927 -8.89 -43.41 -14.37
CA ALA A 927 -7.94 -44.16 -15.20
C ALA A 927 -7.96 -43.68 -16.65
N ARG A 928 -9.15 -43.40 -17.19
CA ARG A 928 -9.29 -42.79 -18.52
C ARG A 928 -8.74 -41.37 -18.57
N ARG A 929 -8.98 -40.54 -17.54
CA ARG A 929 -8.40 -39.20 -17.43
C ARG A 929 -6.87 -39.25 -17.46
N GLU A 930 -6.25 -40.16 -16.70
CA GLU A 930 -4.79 -40.32 -16.69
C GLU A 930 -4.23 -40.68 -18.06
N GLN A 931 -4.90 -41.55 -18.81
CA GLN A 931 -4.51 -41.88 -20.19
C GLN A 931 -4.59 -40.67 -21.12
N LEU A 932 -5.69 -39.91 -21.06
CA LEU A 932 -5.92 -38.74 -21.90
C LEU A 932 -4.91 -37.63 -21.59
N PHE A 933 -4.70 -37.32 -20.31
CA PHE A 933 -3.68 -36.35 -19.90
C PHE A 933 -2.27 -36.82 -20.28
N GLY A 934 -1.95 -38.10 -20.09
CA GLY A 934 -0.67 -38.67 -20.52
C GLY A 934 -0.40 -38.42 -22.01
N ARG A 935 -1.41 -38.59 -22.86
CA ARG A 935 -1.33 -38.33 -24.30
C ARG A 935 -1.21 -36.83 -24.61
N ILE A 936 -2.00 -35.98 -23.97
CA ILE A 936 -1.91 -34.51 -24.12
C ILE A 936 -0.49 -34.04 -23.79
N LEU A 937 0.06 -34.49 -22.65
CA LEU A 937 1.40 -34.10 -22.20
C LEU A 937 2.50 -34.63 -23.14
N GLN A 938 2.32 -35.83 -23.71
CA GLN A 938 3.25 -36.35 -24.72
C GLN A 938 3.27 -35.46 -25.97
N LEU A 939 2.10 -35.13 -26.53
CA LEU A 939 2.00 -34.32 -27.75
C LEU A 939 2.53 -32.89 -27.54
N THR A 940 2.16 -32.26 -26.43
CA THR A 940 2.61 -30.90 -26.10
C THR A 940 4.10 -30.83 -25.81
N HIS A 941 4.68 -31.89 -25.21
CA HIS A 941 6.12 -32.06 -25.13
C HIS A 941 6.72 -32.21 -26.53
N ASP A 942 6.24 -33.15 -27.34
CA ASP A 942 6.80 -33.39 -28.66
C ASP A 942 6.73 -32.16 -29.57
N ASP A 943 5.75 -31.27 -29.36
CA ASP A 943 5.60 -30.00 -30.08
C ASP A 943 6.42 -28.83 -29.54
N GLY A 944 7.03 -28.97 -28.36
CA GLY A 944 7.68 -27.86 -27.67
C GLY A 944 6.71 -26.72 -27.34
N GLN A 945 5.49 -27.04 -26.88
CA GLN A 945 4.42 -26.05 -26.67
C GLN A 945 4.84 -24.83 -25.83
N ALA A 946 5.69 -25.05 -24.83
CA ALA A 946 6.29 -24.02 -24.00
C ALA A 946 7.78 -24.31 -23.79
N VAL A 947 8.54 -23.31 -23.32
CA VAL A 947 9.90 -23.55 -22.80
C VAL A 947 9.81 -23.92 -21.33
N LEU A 948 9.87 -25.22 -21.04
CA LEU A 948 9.74 -25.75 -19.68
C LEU A 948 11.01 -25.44 -18.89
N LEU A 949 10.88 -24.93 -17.66
CA LEU A 949 12.03 -24.58 -16.80
C LEU A 949 12.08 -25.50 -15.58
N ALA A 950 11.22 -25.24 -14.59
CA ALA A 950 11.29 -25.92 -13.30
C ALA A 950 9.96 -25.92 -12.54
N GLU A 951 9.79 -26.86 -11.62
CA GLU A 951 8.80 -26.80 -10.55
C GLU A 951 9.49 -26.20 -9.33
N LEU A 952 8.99 -25.06 -8.85
CA LEU A 952 9.51 -24.42 -7.64
C LEU A 952 9.04 -25.18 -6.39
N LYS A 953 9.88 -25.23 -5.37
CA LYS A 953 9.48 -25.70 -4.03
C LYS A 953 8.93 -24.55 -3.21
N LEU A 954 7.89 -24.83 -2.42
CA LEU A 954 7.43 -23.96 -1.34
C LEU A 954 8.25 -24.29 -0.10
N ASN A 955 8.90 -23.28 0.48
CA ASN A 955 9.76 -23.43 1.65
C ASN A 955 9.10 -22.80 2.88
N TYR A 956 9.14 -23.55 3.97
CA TYR A 956 8.63 -23.15 5.28
C TYR A 956 9.75 -23.30 6.32
N ALA A 957 9.82 -22.35 7.25
CA ALA A 957 10.67 -22.45 8.43
C ALA A 957 9.76 -22.52 9.65
N ARG A 958 9.93 -23.53 10.53
CA ARG A 958 9.09 -23.69 11.72
C ARG A 958 9.88 -24.09 12.96
N ASP A 959 9.25 -23.88 14.11
CA ASP A 959 9.74 -24.43 15.37
C ASP A 959 9.78 -25.98 15.27
N PRO A 960 10.90 -26.63 15.62
CA PRO A 960 11.05 -28.10 15.53
C PRO A 960 10.04 -28.91 16.37
N ALA A 961 9.44 -28.30 17.39
CA ALA A 961 8.40 -28.90 18.22
C ALA A 961 7.01 -28.83 17.59
N LEU A 962 6.79 -27.97 16.60
CA LEU A 962 5.51 -27.91 15.87
C LEU A 962 5.38 -29.13 14.97
N GLN A 963 4.40 -29.99 15.22
CA GLN A 963 3.97 -31.04 14.30
C GLN A 963 2.95 -30.45 13.35
N TRP A 964 3.36 -30.23 12.10
CA TRP A 964 2.51 -29.76 11.02
C TRP A 964 3.08 -30.26 9.70
N THR A 965 2.22 -30.54 8.72
CA THR A 965 2.61 -31.00 7.39
C THR A 965 2.13 -29.98 6.35
N PRO A 966 3.03 -29.36 5.57
CA PRO A 966 2.63 -28.47 4.50
C PRO A 966 1.91 -29.22 3.37
N GLN A 967 1.00 -28.52 2.71
CA GLN A 967 0.28 -29.00 1.55
C GLN A 967 1.24 -29.14 0.36
N VAL A 968 1.26 -30.29 -0.31
CA VAL A 968 1.97 -30.46 -1.58
C VAL A 968 1.12 -29.88 -2.70
N ALA A 969 1.75 -29.16 -3.63
CA ALA A 969 1.12 -28.61 -4.83
C ALA A 969 -0.07 -27.66 -4.57
N GLY A 970 -0.06 -26.95 -3.42
CA GLY A 970 -1.04 -25.91 -3.11
C GLY A 970 -0.55 -24.92 -2.05
N TRP A 971 -1.32 -23.85 -1.87
CA TRP A 971 -0.91 -22.69 -1.06
C TRP A 971 -1.64 -22.58 0.29
N SER A 972 -2.63 -23.43 0.55
CA SER A 972 -3.44 -23.37 1.77
C SER A 972 -2.66 -23.87 3.00
N LEU A 973 -2.77 -23.14 4.10
CA LEU A 973 -2.21 -23.53 5.40
C LEU A 973 -3.31 -24.22 6.20
N ASN A 974 -3.23 -25.53 6.33
CA ASN A 974 -4.20 -26.31 7.09
C ASN A 974 -3.65 -26.62 8.48
N PHE A 975 -4.22 -26.02 9.52
CA PHE A 975 -3.80 -26.23 10.90
C PHE A 975 -4.71 -27.16 11.70
N ARG A 976 -5.69 -27.82 11.05
CA ARG A 976 -6.63 -28.74 11.70
C ARG A 976 -5.96 -29.80 12.58
N ASN A 977 -4.87 -30.37 12.07
CA ASN A 977 -4.12 -31.44 12.74
C ASN A 977 -2.78 -30.94 13.31
N ALA A 978 -2.57 -29.62 13.40
CA ALA A 978 -1.36 -29.07 13.98
C ALA A 978 -1.33 -29.34 15.49
N ALA A 979 -0.17 -29.74 16.00
CA ALA A 979 0.03 -30.09 17.40
C ALA A 979 1.45 -29.77 17.85
N TRP A 980 1.65 -29.64 19.15
CA TRP A 980 2.98 -29.52 19.74
C TRP A 980 3.46 -30.89 20.24
N LYS A 981 4.75 -31.19 20.05
CA LYS A 981 5.41 -32.41 20.55
C LYS A 981 5.42 -32.52 22.07
#